data_AF-A0A517M6M1-F1
#
_entry.id   AF-A0A517M6M1-F1
#
_cell.length_a   1.000
_cell.length_b   1.000
_cell.length_c   1.000
_cell.angle_alpha   90.00
_cell.angle_beta   90.00
_cell.angle_gamma   90.00
#
_symmetry.space_group_name_H-M   'P 1'
#
loop_
_entity.id
_entity.type
_entity.pdbx_description
1 polymer ?
#
loop_
_entity_poly.entity_id
_entity_poly.type
_entity_poly.pdbx_seq_one_letter_code
_entity_poly.pdbx_strand_id
1 'polypeptide(L)'
;MISPFIPLLNLPARSACLHGVHFPMHRFLPSLLALLFVIATASRSPGDSPLVARWDFGSEEATPMKARGNLQRDQAGPRPPEFPDLDASNTAVRFDGGYFSIPDAGADSEFDFTNGEAITLEAWVSPIGGITGSPHVVIGKGRTGSPKFARDNQNWALRLAGKANEAKINFLFASKLTGSGRHWHRWTSKQSFRTNTGWYHIAISYRFGDPGSIRGYINGEPTTGSWDMGGATKLAPVVDDDEIRIGSGFKGLIDAVAVHREVLDEKVVAARFRRVGEARIARLQPEVMPQLQGLPEGRVMFQISGGLPSRERWLYEGEEWPAESMRWSGDEFLLSRLPMEYDSWGIRSSWKAPLLLRMAADVDLPAGTHQFLMRVRDQARLWVDGQLVAKTKSSTGRPPDGEEPMQPLTQPPLPGHRLPGYRQQEVVGEATIATEGDSETRRCRVVLELVVGGPGRRTETGEICVAMLSPDGKRYDLLGADDTRLPLTDAAVVPAIDRIEQQLVQLDDQRRRAAAASEDPYWDRRHEIARQWAAENPADVDVAVQAADAENPIDRFIAAKIAGAVAASADTDPKQAEHFHGKVLPLLREQCFRCHGEKSKGDLKLNSREAALKAGESEIPAVVPGDLDASELISQIRSGAMPPTDDGLSEPQIELLEQWVRDGAVWPAPPLADADVALAAVVDDQAFLRRIYLDTVGVPPTFAEAQAFLADSHPDKRTRLIDSLLDDPRYADHWMSFWLDALAENPSLLNASLNSTGPFRWFVYEALRDDKPLDRMVTELLMLRGGAAEGGSAGFGIAAENDAPMAAKGHIIASAFLGIELQCARCHDSPYHSTSQRDLYSLAAMMGRKSVTVPKTSRVPDAFFESQKDRVSLIQVTLKPDEPVTAEWPFAAATGAVDGPEIDALMMKPSDTRERLAALITTPQNTRFTEVIVNRIWKQLIGAGLVEPVHDWEGSIASHPDLLQWLARELVSSGYDTRHIVRLIATSETYQRAATGKNLDASAELRFFNATERRRLTAEQVVDSLHQATGRKIDVEPLTFVHDGRVLLGSRQTLGSPSRAWMFGDLKNERDRPSLSLPKARAVVDVLEAFGWTGARQMPIVDRETDPNVLQPGILANGTLSMNLTRAAYQSDLAELAIEADSPDQLVETLFLRFLCRTPTDAERQAFTLALADGFDARIVPDDKVVMPEPPPRLQQVTWFNHLRPKANEIQVEMERRANAGPTPDPRLQADWREVYEDIVWSLVNHREFVWIP
;
A
#
# COMPACT_ATOMS: atom_id res chain seq x y z
N MET A 1 -46.71 -52.96 -9.98
CA MET A 1 -45.48 -53.08 -9.17
C MET A 1 -45.21 -51.71 -8.57
N ILE A 2 -44.88 -51.67 -7.28
CA ILE A 2 -45.36 -50.64 -6.33
C ILE A 2 -44.43 -49.42 -6.30
N SER A 3 -44.88 -48.18 -6.15
CA SER A 3 -45.87 -47.41 -6.94
C SER A 3 -45.60 -45.90 -6.67
N PRO A 4 -45.88 -44.97 -7.61
CA PRO A 4 -45.47 -43.55 -7.53
C PRO A 4 -46.60 -42.63 -6.99
N PHE A 5 -46.43 -41.28 -6.98
CA PHE A 5 -47.32 -40.30 -7.68
C PHE A 5 -47.10 -38.79 -7.38
N ILE A 6 -47.66 -37.96 -8.29
CA ILE A 6 -47.56 -36.50 -8.56
C ILE A 6 -48.96 -36.08 -9.12
N PRO A 7 -49.62 -34.90 -8.93
CA PRO A 7 -49.08 -33.51 -9.00
C PRO A 7 -49.69 -32.42 -8.04
N LEU A 8 -49.17 -31.20 -8.23
CA LEU A 8 -49.75 -29.84 -8.05
C LEU A 8 -51.29 -29.67 -8.12
N LEU A 9 -51.85 -28.63 -7.44
CA LEU A 9 -52.48 -27.42 -8.05
C LEU A 9 -53.21 -26.42 -7.09
N ASN A 10 -52.88 -25.12 -7.23
CA ASN A 10 -53.68 -23.86 -7.16
C ASN A 10 -54.67 -23.45 -6.02
N LEU A 11 -54.32 -22.35 -5.31
CA LEU A 11 -55.05 -21.04 -5.12
C LEU A 11 -56.47 -20.96 -4.45
N PRO A 12 -56.96 -19.78 -3.95
CA PRO A 12 -56.32 -18.47 -3.62
C PRO A 12 -56.78 -17.79 -2.27
N ALA A 13 -56.25 -16.57 -2.01
CA ALA A 13 -56.92 -15.35 -1.48
C ALA A 13 -56.93 -14.94 0.04
N ARG A 14 -56.27 -13.77 0.27
CA ARG A 14 -56.67 -12.56 1.05
C ARG A 14 -56.71 -12.49 2.61
N SER A 15 -56.01 -11.47 3.11
CA SER A 15 -56.31 -10.59 4.29
C SER A 15 -56.34 -11.20 5.71
N ALA A 16 -56.13 -10.46 6.81
CA ALA A 16 -55.40 -9.21 7.08
C ALA A 16 -55.27 -9.02 8.61
N CYS A 17 -54.20 -8.35 9.06
CA CYS A 17 -54.06 -7.51 10.27
C CYS A 17 -54.65 -7.89 11.67
N LEU A 18 -53.80 -7.66 12.69
CA LEU A 18 -54.06 -7.20 14.08
C LEU A 18 -54.44 -8.20 15.20
N HIS A 19 -53.52 -8.29 16.17
CA HIS A 19 -53.65 -8.10 17.63
C HIS A 19 -54.85 -8.68 18.44
N GLY A 20 -54.53 -9.32 19.58
CA GLY A 20 -55.46 -9.63 20.69
C GLY A 20 -55.54 -11.12 21.01
N VAL A 21 -54.81 -11.68 22.00
CA VAL A 21 -55.07 -11.68 23.46
C VAL A 21 -56.13 -12.72 23.91
N HIS A 22 -55.81 -13.41 25.02
CA HIS A 22 -56.63 -14.35 25.83
C HIS A 22 -56.70 -15.87 25.47
N PHE A 23 -55.85 -16.65 26.17
CA PHE A 23 -56.21 -17.77 27.09
C PHE A 23 -57.72 -17.92 27.43
N PRO A 24 -58.27 -19.12 27.77
CA PRO A 24 -57.83 -19.82 29.01
C PRO A 24 -58.21 -21.33 29.22
N MET A 25 -57.96 -21.83 30.45
CA MET A 25 -58.71 -22.85 31.24
C MET A 25 -58.85 -24.31 30.75
N HIS A 26 -59.06 -25.33 31.63
CA HIS A 26 -58.51 -25.62 32.97
C HIS A 26 -58.85 -27.07 33.44
N ARG A 27 -57.91 -27.66 34.20
CA ARG A 27 -57.98 -28.63 35.33
C ARG A 27 -59.30 -29.31 35.77
N PHE A 28 -59.16 -30.58 36.18
CA PHE A 28 -59.81 -31.24 37.34
C PHE A 28 -58.69 -31.97 38.15
N LEU A 29 -58.44 -31.87 39.48
CA LEU A 29 -59.20 -31.90 40.77
C LEU A 29 -59.62 -33.30 41.28
N PRO A 30 -59.85 -33.54 42.62
CA PRO A 30 -59.92 -32.62 43.79
C PRO A 30 -58.98 -32.98 44.99
N SER A 31 -58.75 -32.14 46.02
CA SER A 31 -59.59 -31.88 47.24
C SER A 31 -58.73 -31.09 48.29
N LEU A 32 -59.18 -30.38 49.35
CA LEU A 32 -60.50 -29.92 49.86
C LEU A 32 -60.35 -28.72 50.86
N LEU A 33 -61.45 -27.99 51.10
CA LEU A 33 -61.90 -27.22 52.31
C LEU A 33 -61.24 -25.92 52.90
N ALA A 34 -62.07 -24.86 52.90
CA ALA A 34 -62.38 -23.87 53.98
C ALA A 34 -61.54 -22.59 54.28
N LEU A 35 -62.09 -21.44 53.81
CA LEU A 35 -62.42 -20.17 54.52
C LEU A 35 -61.60 -19.69 55.75
N LEU A 36 -61.05 -18.45 55.69
CA LEU A 36 -61.65 -17.23 56.30
C LEU A 36 -60.84 -15.93 56.01
N PHE A 37 -61.49 -14.78 56.20
CA PHE A 37 -61.04 -13.41 55.88
C PHE A 37 -60.73 -12.64 57.19
N VAL A 38 -59.60 -11.91 57.30
CA VAL A 38 -59.42 -10.74 58.18
C VAL A 38 -58.46 -9.72 57.53
N ILE A 39 -58.65 -8.44 57.83
CA ILE A 39 -58.04 -7.24 57.25
C ILE A 39 -56.79 -6.78 58.06
N ALA A 40 -55.87 -6.04 57.40
CA ALA A 40 -55.02 -4.93 57.92
C ALA A 40 -53.50 -5.02 57.64
N THR A 41 -53.09 -4.35 56.56
CA THR A 41 -51.91 -3.46 56.44
C THR A 41 -50.71 -3.58 57.40
N ALA A 42 -49.54 -3.90 56.85
CA ALA A 42 -48.29 -3.18 57.10
C ALA A 42 -47.37 -3.28 55.86
N SER A 43 -46.65 -2.20 55.54
CA SER A 43 -45.99 -1.97 54.24
C SER A 43 -44.48 -2.23 54.21
N ARG A 44 -43.95 -2.78 53.11
CA ARG A 44 -42.70 -2.33 52.48
C ARG A 44 -42.59 -2.74 51.00
N SER A 45 -41.77 -1.99 50.25
CA SER A 45 -41.75 -1.87 48.79
C SER A 45 -40.93 -2.96 48.06
N PRO A 46 -41.12 -3.17 46.75
CA PRO A 46 -40.24 -3.99 45.90
C PRO A 46 -39.03 -3.17 45.40
N GLY A 47 -37.83 -3.76 45.30
CA GLY A 47 -36.73 -3.07 44.58
C GLY A 47 -35.26 -3.51 44.76
N ASP A 48 -34.88 -4.29 45.79
CA ASP A 48 -33.46 -4.62 46.03
C ASP A 48 -33.10 -6.08 45.69
N SER A 49 -32.36 -6.28 44.59
CA SER A 49 -31.52 -7.46 44.38
C SER A 49 -30.09 -7.11 44.79
N PRO A 50 -29.40 -7.90 45.63
CA PRO A 50 -28.01 -7.60 46.00
C PRO A 50 -27.01 -7.82 44.86
N LEU A 51 -27.39 -8.56 43.81
CA LEU A 51 -26.62 -8.69 42.58
C LEU A 51 -26.86 -7.47 41.67
N VAL A 52 -25.77 -6.78 41.31
CA VAL A 52 -25.75 -5.66 40.36
C VAL A 52 -25.69 -6.21 38.94
N ALA A 53 -24.59 -6.89 38.58
CA ALA A 53 -24.38 -7.43 37.25
C ALA A 53 -23.68 -8.79 37.29
N ARG A 54 -23.97 -9.63 36.29
CA ARG A 54 -23.36 -10.95 36.10
C ARG A 54 -23.16 -11.24 34.62
N TRP A 55 -21.99 -11.79 34.29
CA TRP A 55 -21.60 -12.21 32.95
C TRP A 55 -21.12 -13.66 32.98
N ASP A 56 -22.01 -14.57 32.60
CA ASP A 56 -21.72 -15.99 32.34
C ASP A 56 -21.58 -16.14 30.82
N PHE A 57 -20.37 -16.40 30.29
CA PHE A 57 -20.12 -16.25 28.85
C PHE A 57 -20.65 -17.42 27.98
N GLY A 58 -21.50 -18.27 28.55
CA GLY A 58 -22.27 -19.31 27.86
C GLY A 58 -23.77 -19.02 27.72
N SER A 59 -24.21 -17.83 28.10
CA SER A 59 -25.59 -17.35 27.89
C SER A 59 -25.58 -15.94 27.28
N GLU A 60 -26.76 -15.48 26.84
CA GLU A 60 -26.92 -14.11 26.33
C GLU A 60 -26.72 -13.10 27.46
N GLU A 61 -25.74 -12.21 27.32
CA GLU A 61 -25.37 -11.27 28.38
C GLU A 61 -26.37 -10.11 28.49
N ALA A 62 -26.93 -9.90 29.69
CA ALA A 62 -27.92 -8.85 29.94
C ALA A 62 -27.39 -7.41 29.73
N THR A 63 -26.08 -7.20 29.83
CA THR A 63 -25.44 -5.90 29.59
C THR A 63 -24.63 -5.93 28.28
N PRO A 64 -24.92 -5.03 27.32
CA PRO A 64 -24.13 -4.93 26.09
C PRO A 64 -22.65 -4.63 26.36
N MET A 65 -21.75 -5.42 25.76
CA MET A 65 -20.31 -5.26 25.90
C MET A 65 -19.60 -5.19 24.55
N LYS A 66 -18.57 -4.34 24.45
CA LYS A 66 -17.78 -4.14 23.23
C LYS A 66 -16.40 -4.77 23.36
N ALA A 67 -16.14 -5.77 22.52
CA ALA A 67 -14.83 -6.37 22.33
C ALA A 67 -13.77 -5.35 21.87
N ARG A 68 -12.58 -5.39 22.48
CA ARG A 68 -11.39 -4.62 22.09
C ARG A 68 -10.16 -5.53 22.15
N GLY A 69 -9.29 -5.50 21.14
CA GLY A 69 -8.08 -6.32 21.08
C GLY A 69 -8.34 -7.81 20.83
N ASN A 70 -7.37 -8.67 21.17
CA ASN A 70 -7.43 -10.12 20.90
C ASN A 70 -8.14 -10.87 22.05
N LEU A 71 -9.30 -11.44 21.72
CA LEU A 71 -10.11 -12.25 22.62
C LEU A 71 -10.90 -13.31 21.83
N GLN A 72 -11.17 -14.45 22.47
CA GLN A 72 -11.85 -15.60 21.86
C GLN A 72 -12.99 -16.02 22.78
N ARG A 73 -14.23 -15.93 22.29
CA ARG A 73 -15.43 -16.43 22.99
C ARG A 73 -15.50 -17.96 22.92
N ASP A 74 -16.49 -18.52 23.60
CA ASP A 74 -16.95 -19.91 23.46
C ASP A 74 -15.87 -20.97 23.75
N GLN A 75 -14.90 -20.60 24.57
CA GLN A 75 -13.84 -21.49 25.04
C GLN A 75 -14.36 -22.37 26.18
N ALA A 76 -13.72 -23.51 26.44
CA ALA A 76 -14.15 -24.39 27.52
C ALA A 76 -14.05 -23.71 28.90
N GLY A 77 -15.20 -23.46 29.54
CA GLY A 77 -15.30 -22.97 30.90
C GLY A 77 -14.97 -24.05 31.95
N PRO A 78 -15.01 -23.71 33.25
CA PRO A 78 -14.98 -24.71 34.31
C PRO A 78 -16.25 -25.58 34.19
N ARG A 79 -16.08 -26.90 34.07
CA ARG A 79 -17.15 -27.87 33.78
C ARG A 79 -16.83 -29.30 34.27
N PRO A 80 -17.80 -30.23 34.30
CA PRO A 80 -17.59 -31.63 34.67
C PRO A 80 -16.55 -32.35 33.78
N PRO A 81 -15.87 -33.40 34.29
CA PRO A 81 -16.00 -33.97 35.63
C PRO A 81 -15.22 -33.19 36.72
N GLU A 82 -14.35 -32.25 36.33
CA GLU A 82 -13.48 -31.52 37.26
C GLU A 82 -14.27 -30.58 38.19
N PHE A 83 -15.31 -29.94 37.66
CA PHE A 83 -16.24 -29.08 38.41
C PHE A 83 -17.67 -29.63 38.23
N PRO A 84 -18.12 -30.56 39.10
CA PRO A 84 -19.35 -31.33 38.88
C PRO A 84 -20.64 -30.51 39.09
N ASP A 85 -20.55 -29.35 39.75
CA ASP A 85 -21.70 -28.50 40.07
C ASP A 85 -21.95 -27.41 38.99
N LEU A 86 -21.20 -27.45 37.88
CA LEU A 86 -21.32 -26.53 36.74
C LEU A 86 -21.83 -27.26 35.49
N ASP A 87 -22.33 -26.50 34.51
CA ASP A 87 -22.93 -27.09 33.31
C ASP A 87 -21.88 -27.78 32.41
N ALA A 88 -22.25 -28.91 31.78
CA ALA A 88 -21.39 -29.64 30.84
C ALA A 88 -21.02 -28.83 29.59
N SER A 89 -21.88 -27.89 29.20
CA SER A 89 -21.71 -26.97 28.09
C SER A 89 -21.07 -25.62 28.47
N ASN A 90 -20.72 -25.40 29.75
CA ASN A 90 -20.23 -24.10 30.22
C ASN A 90 -19.04 -23.57 29.41
N THR A 91 -19.12 -22.30 28.99
CA THR A 91 -18.11 -21.62 28.18
C THR A 91 -17.56 -20.36 28.85
N ALA A 92 -16.38 -19.95 28.39
CA ALA A 92 -15.62 -18.83 28.91
C ALA A 92 -15.03 -17.99 27.77
N VAL A 93 -14.45 -16.83 28.12
CA VAL A 93 -13.69 -16.00 27.18
C VAL A 93 -12.21 -16.10 27.48
N ARG A 94 -11.40 -16.37 26.45
CA ARG A 94 -9.93 -16.28 26.50
C ARG A 94 -9.50 -14.87 26.10
N PHE A 95 -8.74 -14.24 26.99
CA PHE A 95 -8.12 -12.93 26.80
C PHE A 95 -6.62 -13.13 26.50
N ASP A 96 -6.11 -12.46 25.47
CA ASP A 96 -4.67 -12.37 25.21
C ASP A 96 -4.31 -10.93 24.78
N GLY A 97 -4.45 -9.99 25.72
CA GLY A 97 -4.25 -8.56 25.47
C GLY A 97 -5.48 -7.82 24.94
N GLY A 98 -6.62 -8.50 24.77
CA GLY A 98 -7.94 -7.86 24.62
C GLY A 98 -8.65 -7.58 25.94
N TYR A 99 -9.80 -6.92 25.86
CA TYR A 99 -10.74 -6.68 26.98
C TYR A 99 -12.15 -6.41 26.45
N PHE A 100 -13.16 -6.59 27.30
CA PHE A 100 -14.51 -6.05 27.05
C PHE A 100 -14.65 -4.68 27.70
N SER A 101 -15.20 -3.72 26.95
CA SER A 101 -15.61 -2.39 27.41
C SER A 101 -17.13 -2.39 27.56
N ILE A 102 -17.61 -1.96 28.73
CA ILE A 102 -19.03 -1.85 29.06
C ILE A 102 -19.27 -0.37 29.39
N PRO A 103 -20.20 0.32 28.68
CA PRO A 103 -20.52 1.70 28.99
C PRO A 103 -21.18 1.78 30.36
N ASP A 104 -20.81 2.81 31.13
CA ASP A 104 -21.55 3.16 32.33
C ASP A 104 -22.81 3.98 31.96
N ALA A 105 -23.87 3.89 32.78
CA ALA A 105 -25.15 4.55 32.52
C ALA A 105 -25.12 6.07 32.77
N GLY A 106 -24.08 6.58 33.44
CA GLY A 106 -23.97 7.97 33.91
C GLY A 106 -24.22 8.08 35.42
N ALA A 107 -24.24 9.32 35.90
CA ALA A 107 -24.38 9.62 37.33
C ALA A 107 -25.48 8.81 38.07
N ASP A 108 -25.14 8.34 39.28
CA ASP A 108 -25.93 7.44 40.12
C ASP A 108 -26.13 6.04 39.50
N SER A 109 -25.12 5.58 38.73
CA SER A 109 -25.05 4.26 38.11
C SER A 109 -25.11 3.13 39.13
N GLU A 110 -25.64 1.97 38.73
CA GLU A 110 -25.60 0.75 39.55
C GLU A 110 -24.16 0.27 39.87
N PHE A 111 -23.15 0.80 39.17
CA PHE A 111 -21.73 0.58 39.42
C PHE A 111 -21.05 1.68 40.29
N ASP A 112 -21.80 2.68 40.73
CA ASP A 112 -21.32 3.74 41.63
C ASP A 112 -21.44 3.30 43.09
N PHE A 113 -20.29 3.09 43.73
CA PHE A 113 -20.20 2.71 45.14
C PHE A 113 -19.64 3.87 45.95
N THR A 114 -20.38 4.30 46.97
CA THR A 114 -20.05 5.44 47.83
C THR A 114 -19.62 4.97 49.23
N ASN A 115 -19.28 5.92 50.11
CA ASN A 115 -18.76 5.60 51.44
C ASN A 115 -19.83 4.95 52.34
N GLY A 116 -19.53 3.78 52.91
CA GLY A 116 -20.45 2.97 53.72
C GLY A 116 -21.11 1.83 52.94
N GLU A 117 -21.15 1.90 51.61
CA GLU A 117 -21.68 0.83 50.76
C GLU A 117 -20.74 -0.36 50.67
N ALA A 118 -21.32 -1.53 50.43
CA ALA A 118 -20.61 -2.77 50.25
C ALA A 118 -20.48 -3.12 48.78
N ILE A 119 -19.37 -3.75 48.43
CA ILE A 119 -19.13 -4.36 47.13
C ILE A 119 -18.58 -5.77 47.33
N THR A 120 -19.08 -6.74 46.57
CA THR A 120 -18.38 -8.01 46.34
C THR A 120 -18.15 -8.18 44.85
N LEU A 121 -16.89 -8.44 44.48
CA LEU A 121 -16.48 -8.76 43.11
C LEU A 121 -16.04 -10.22 43.09
N GLU A 122 -16.63 -11.06 42.24
CA GLU A 122 -16.21 -12.46 42.04
C GLU A 122 -16.05 -12.80 40.56
N ALA A 123 -15.21 -13.81 40.28
CA ALA A 123 -15.00 -14.35 38.95
C ALA A 123 -14.40 -15.76 39.03
N TRP A 124 -14.62 -16.56 37.98
CA TRP A 124 -13.76 -17.68 37.67
C TRP A 124 -12.61 -17.22 36.76
N VAL A 125 -11.39 -17.66 37.05
CA VAL A 125 -10.18 -17.29 36.31
C VAL A 125 -9.28 -18.49 36.06
N SER A 126 -8.70 -18.56 34.86
CA SER A 126 -7.62 -19.49 34.52
C SER A 126 -6.47 -18.71 33.86
N PRO A 127 -5.61 -18.04 34.65
CA PRO A 127 -4.52 -17.22 34.12
C PRO A 127 -3.41 -18.07 33.49
N ILE A 128 -2.93 -17.62 32.33
CA ILE A 128 -1.89 -18.27 31.53
C ILE A 128 -0.64 -17.38 31.52
N GLY A 129 0.54 -18.02 31.63
CA GLY A 129 1.82 -17.34 31.76
C GLY A 129 2.06 -16.80 33.17
N GLY A 130 3.08 -15.96 33.32
CA GLY A 130 3.40 -15.30 34.58
C GLY A 130 2.77 -13.91 34.68
N ILE A 131 2.35 -13.52 35.88
CA ILE A 131 1.87 -12.16 36.15
C ILE A 131 3.08 -11.29 36.43
N THR A 132 3.75 -10.83 35.37
CA THR A 132 5.00 -10.05 35.45
C THR A 132 4.79 -8.61 35.01
N GLY A 133 5.15 -7.66 35.87
CA GLY A 133 4.98 -6.22 35.62
C GLY A 133 3.73 -5.67 36.30
N SER A 134 2.79 -5.13 35.51
CA SER A 134 1.55 -4.55 36.03
C SER A 134 0.52 -5.63 36.41
N PRO A 135 -0.30 -5.42 37.47
CA PRO A 135 -1.41 -6.32 37.79
C PRO A 135 -2.42 -6.45 36.63
N HIS A 136 -2.86 -7.67 36.36
CA HIS A 136 -3.87 -7.99 35.33
C HIS A 136 -5.27 -7.66 35.87
N VAL A 137 -6.09 -6.89 35.16
CA VAL A 137 -7.47 -6.58 35.60
C VAL A 137 -8.40 -7.73 35.22
N VAL A 138 -9.14 -8.24 36.20
CA VAL A 138 -10.23 -9.21 35.97
C VAL A 138 -11.50 -8.44 35.64
N ILE A 139 -11.87 -7.49 36.51
CA ILE A 139 -12.91 -6.48 36.26
C ILE A 139 -12.55 -5.19 37.02
N GLY A 140 -12.84 -4.02 36.44
CA GLY A 140 -12.75 -2.75 37.16
C GLY A 140 -13.36 -1.57 36.42
N LYS A 141 -13.68 -0.52 37.18
CA LYS A 141 -14.25 0.76 36.72
C LYS A 141 -13.26 1.90 36.91
N GLY A 142 -13.14 2.77 35.90
CA GLY A 142 -12.19 3.88 35.90
C GLY A 142 -10.77 3.52 35.45
N ARG A 143 -9.92 4.56 35.30
CA ARG A 143 -8.53 4.51 34.83
C ARG A 143 -8.39 4.00 33.39
N THR A 144 -9.31 4.39 32.52
CA THR A 144 -9.42 3.88 31.14
C THR A 144 -8.46 4.54 30.15
N GLY A 145 -7.89 5.69 30.52
CA GLY A 145 -7.06 6.55 29.66
C GLY A 145 -7.86 7.61 28.90
N SER A 146 -9.17 7.69 29.10
CA SER A 146 -10.04 8.73 28.53
C SER A 146 -9.59 10.14 28.94
N PRO A 147 -9.49 11.11 28.02
CA PRO A 147 -9.15 12.49 28.36
C PRO A 147 -10.27 13.24 29.09
N LYS A 148 -11.46 12.63 29.22
CA LYS A 148 -12.60 13.21 29.97
C LYS A 148 -12.43 13.16 31.49
N PHE A 149 -11.62 12.22 31.99
CA PHE A 149 -11.51 11.93 33.42
C PHE A 149 -10.07 12.16 33.91
N ALA A 150 -9.92 12.39 35.21
CA ALA A 150 -8.61 12.57 35.83
C ALA A 150 -7.82 11.24 35.84
N ARG A 151 -6.49 11.30 35.75
CA ARG A 151 -5.63 10.10 35.65
C ARG A 151 -5.66 9.20 36.90
N ASP A 152 -6.22 9.71 38.00
CA ASP A 152 -6.38 9.08 39.30
C ASP A 152 -7.79 8.52 39.58
N ASN A 153 -8.66 8.46 38.57
CA ASN A 153 -10.08 8.10 38.69
C ASN A 153 -10.42 6.60 38.90
N GLN A 154 -9.57 5.77 39.52
CA GLN A 154 -9.93 4.36 39.72
C GLN A 154 -11.04 4.23 40.77
N ASN A 155 -12.25 3.92 40.33
CA ASN A 155 -13.41 3.74 41.20
C ASN A 155 -13.23 2.47 42.05
N TRP A 156 -13.01 1.34 41.39
CA TRP A 156 -12.75 0.03 41.99
C TRP A 156 -12.21 -0.95 40.93
N ALA A 157 -11.42 -1.95 41.34
CA ALA A 157 -10.94 -3.01 40.45
C ALA A 157 -10.55 -4.29 41.21
N LEU A 158 -11.05 -5.44 40.75
CA LEU A 158 -10.55 -6.78 41.07
C LEU A 158 -9.47 -7.16 40.04
N ARG A 159 -8.29 -7.53 40.54
CA ARG A 159 -7.08 -7.75 39.74
C ARG A 159 -6.30 -8.96 40.26
N LEU A 160 -5.39 -9.46 39.44
CA LEU A 160 -4.36 -10.41 39.86
C LEU A 160 -2.98 -9.75 39.83
N ALA A 161 -2.20 -9.95 40.90
CA ALA A 161 -0.81 -9.52 41.00
C ALA A 161 0.08 -10.70 41.37
N GLY A 162 1.34 -10.73 40.94
CA GLY A 162 2.18 -11.92 41.13
C GLY A 162 3.63 -11.76 40.69
N LYS A 163 4.33 -12.89 40.62
CA LYS A 163 5.65 -13.08 40.00
C LYS A 163 5.77 -14.53 39.56
N ALA A 164 6.46 -14.77 38.43
CA ALA A 164 6.56 -16.10 37.83
C ALA A 164 5.18 -16.79 37.77
N ASN A 165 5.08 -18.06 38.16
CA ASN A 165 3.86 -18.85 38.06
C ASN A 165 2.92 -18.72 39.28
N GLU A 166 2.95 -17.61 40.00
CA GLU A 166 2.05 -17.34 41.14
C GLU A 166 1.19 -16.09 40.93
N ALA A 167 -0.08 -16.20 41.33
CA ALA A 167 -1.08 -15.15 41.31
C ALA A 167 -1.70 -14.91 42.69
N LYS A 168 -2.00 -13.66 43.01
CA LYS A 168 -2.64 -13.20 44.25
C LYS A 168 -3.79 -12.27 43.90
N ILE A 169 -4.86 -12.32 44.69
CA ILE A 169 -5.97 -11.37 44.58
C ILE A 169 -5.44 -9.99 44.95
N ASN A 170 -5.73 -9.01 44.11
CA ASN A 170 -5.35 -7.63 44.30
C ASN A 170 -6.56 -6.73 44.05
N PHE A 171 -6.89 -5.87 45.01
CA PHE A 171 -7.98 -4.91 44.90
C PHE A 171 -7.42 -3.49 44.93
N LEU A 172 -7.99 -2.60 44.11
CA LEU A 172 -7.57 -1.21 44.02
C LEU A 172 -8.77 -0.27 43.88
N PHE A 173 -8.75 0.81 44.65
CA PHE A 173 -9.51 2.02 44.37
C PHE A 173 -8.67 3.26 44.67
N ALA A 174 -9.14 4.43 44.26
CA ALA A 174 -8.63 5.73 44.66
C ALA A 174 -9.66 6.44 45.55
N SER A 175 -9.19 7.25 46.50
CA SER A 175 -9.98 8.31 47.14
C SER A 175 -9.69 9.66 46.49
N LYS A 176 -10.45 10.71 46.79
CA LYS A 176 -10.16 12.06 46.27
C LYS A 176 -8.75 12.52 46.68
N LEU A 177 -7.99 13.04 45.72
CA LEU A 177 -6.62 13.50 45.94
C LEU A 177 -6.55 14.55 47.07
N THR A 178 -5.69 14.28 48.07
CA THR A 178 -5.39 15.20 49.16
C THR A 178 -3.95 15.71 49.04
N GLY A 179 -3.62 16.80 49.73
CA GLY A 179 -2.27 17.39 49.73
C GLY A 179 -1.14 16.46 50.22
N SER A 180 -1.46 15.28 50.74
CA SER A 180 -0.48 14.23 51.06
C SER A 180 -0.01 13.41 49.84
N GLY A 181 -0.71 13.50 48.70
CA GLY A 181 -0.52 12.65 47.52
C GLY A 181 -0.96 11.19 47.71
N ARG A 182 -1.30 10.75 48.92
CA ARG A 182 -1.62 9.35 49.25
C ARG A 182 -3.12 9.07 49.12
N HIS A 183 -3.55 8.75 47.90
CA HIS A 183 -4.95 8.56 47.53
C HIS A 183 -5.28 7.18 46.92
N TRP A 184 -4.27 6.42 46.47
CA TRP A 184 -4.45 5.05 45.97
C TRP A 184 -4.51 4.05 47.13
N HIS A 185 -5.54 3.21 47.18
CA HIS A 185 -5.74 2.22 48.24
C HIS A 185 -5.73 0.81 47.63
N ARG A 186 -4.63 0.10 47.84
CA ARG A 186 -4.39 -1.23 47.25
C ARG A 186 -4.27 -2.29 48.33
N TRP A 187 -5.03 -3.37 48.19
CA TRP A 187 -4.94 -4.56 49.05
C TRP A 187 -4.46 -5.76 48.23
N THR A 188 -3.63 -6.62 48.83
CA THR A 188 -3.16 -7.87 48.19
C THR A 188 -3.29 -9.04 49.16
N SER A 189 -3.79 -10.19 48.69
CA SER A 189 -3.93 -11.41 49.50
C SER A 189 -2.58 -11.98 49.96
N LYS A 190 -2.59 -12.66 51.12
CA LYS A 190 -1.45 -13.46 51.58
C LYS A 190 -1.35 -14.76 50.79
N GLN A 191 -2.47 -15.48 50.68
CA GLN A 191 -2.57 -16.70 49.86
C GLN A 191 -2.40 -16.36 48.38
N SER A 192 -1.69 -17.24 47.68
CA SER A 192 -1.54 -17.26 46.23
C SER A 192 -2.11 -18.56 45.68
N PHE A 193 -2.40 -18.54 44.38
CA PHE A 193 -2.62 -19.73 43.57
C PHE A 193 -1.60 -19.77 42.42
N ARG A 194 -1.43 -20.93 41.80
CA ARG A 194 -0.53 -21.08 40.66
C ARG A 194 -1.22 -20.64 39.37
N THR A 195 -0.46 -20.05 38.46
CA THR A 195 -0.90 -19.82 37.07
C THR A 195 -0.60 -21.05 36.24
N ASN A 196 -1.29 -21.22 35.10
CA ASN A 196 -1.22 -22.40 34.24
C ASN A 196 -1.68 -23.71 34.94
N THR A 197 -2.45 -23.65 36.03
CA THR A 197 -2.90 -24.84 36.79
C THR A 197 -4.42 -25.08 36.77
N GLY A 198 -5.09 -24.59 35.73
CA GLY A 198 -6.53 -24.72 35.52
C GLY A 198 -7.35 -23.58 36.11
N TRP A 199 -8.61 -23.85 36.42
CA TRP A 199 -9.59 -22.87 36.89
C TRP A 199 -9.53 -22.65 38.40
N TYR A 200 -9.69 -21.39 38.79
CA TYR A 200 -9.80 -20.89 40.16
C TYR A 200 -11.02 -19.99 40.29
N HIS A 201 -11.80 -20.14 41.36
CA HIS A 201 -12.80 -19.14 41.75
C HIS A 201 -12.12 -18.12 42.65
N ILE A 202 -12.32 -16.83 42.39
CA ILE A 202 -11.80 -15.75 43.22
C ILE A 202 -12.92 -14.78 43.57
N ALA A 203 -12.88 -14.26 44.79
CA ALA A 203 -13.76 -13.17 45.20
C ALA A 203 -13.06 -12.19 46.13
N ILE A 204 -13.54 -10.94 46.15
CA ILE A 204 -13.22 -9.99 47.22
C ILE A 204 -14.46 -9.19 47.61
N SER A 205 -14.71 -9.13 48.92
CA SER A 205 -15.75 -8.31 49.54
C SER A 205 -15.13 -7.16 50.32
N TYR A 206 -15.72 -5.97 50.21
CA TYR A 206 -15.27 -4.78 50.91
C TYR A 206 -16.45 -3.83 51.19
N ARG A 207 -16.40 -3.11 52.32
CA ARG A 207 -17.27 -1.97 52.62
C ARG A 207 -16.44 -0.69 52.61
N PHE A 208 -16.73 0.21 51.68
CA PHE A 208 -16.03 1.48 51.58
C PHE A 208 -16.16 2.27 52.89
N GLY A 209 -15.06 2.87 53.35
CA GLY A 209 -15.00 3.55 54.64
C GLY A 209 -14.72 2.66 55.85
N ASP A 210 -14.86 1.35 55.74
CA ASP A 210 -14.48 0.37 56.78
C ASP A 210 -13.33 -0.54 56.31
N PRO A 211 -12.06 -0.19 56.56
CA PRO A 211 -10.92 -1.00 56.14
C PRO A 211 -10.83 -2.38 56.83
N GLY A 212 -11.57 -2.60 57.93
CA GLY A 212 -11.64 -3.89 58.62
C GLY A 212 -12.59 -4.91 57.96
N SER A 213 -13.49 -4.43 57.09
CA SER A 213 -14.46 -5.26 56.38
C SER A 213 -13.85 -6.16 55.29
N ILE A 214 -12.65 -5.86 54.79
CA ILE A 214 -12.11 -6.50 53.59
C ILE A 214 -11.87 -8.01 53.78
N ARG A 215 -12.39 -8.83 52.86
CA ARG A 215 -12.21 -10.29 52.82
C ARG A 215 -11.94 -10.71 51.38
N GLY A 216 -10.85 -11.43 51.14
CA GLY A 216 -10.61 -12.11 49.87
C GLY A 216 -10.90 -13.59 50.00
N TYR A 217 -11.24 -14.26 48.90
CA TYR A 217 -11.50 -15.69 48.86
C TYR A 217 -10.85 -16.32 47.61
N ILE A 218 -10.18 -17.46 47.77
CA ILE A 218 -9.62 -18.25 46.66
C ILE A 218 -10.19 -19.67 46.78
N ASN A 219 -10.86 -20.16 45.73
CA ASN A 219 -11.51 -21.47 45.70
C ASN A 219 -12.48 -21.69 46.89
N GLY A 220 -13.20 -20.63 47.27
CA GLY A 220 -14.08 -20.64 48.44
C GLY A 220 -13.40 -20.48 49.80
N GLU A 221 -12.06 -20.59 49.89
CA GLU A 221 -11.32 -20.42 51.15
C GLU A 221 -11.04 -18.93 51.45
N PRO A 222 -11.32 -18.44 52.68
CA PRO A 222 -11.06 -17.06 53.04
C PRO A 222 -9.58 -16.76 53.24
N THR A 223 -9.13 -15.58 52.81
CA THR A 223 -7.74 -15.14 52.95
C THR A 223 -7.61 -13.70 53.45
N THR A 224 -6.62 -13.50 54.34
CA THR A 224 -6.22 -12.15 54.79
C THR A 224 -5.18 -11.56 53.82
N GLY A 225 -4.91 -10.26 53.94
CA GLY A 225 -4.01 -9.55 53.05
C GLY A 225 -3.37 -8.34 53.71
N SER A 226 -2.62 -7.57 52.91
CA SER A 226 -1.95 -6.35 53.34
C SER A 226 -2.32 -5.17 52.43
N TRP A 227 -2.55 -4.01 53.05
CA TRP A 227 -2.71 -2.74 52.35
C TRP A 227 -1.37 -2.07 52.08
N ASP A 228 -1.20 -1.45 50.91
CA ASP A 228 -0.05 -0.59 50.58
C ASP A 228 -0.49 0.71 49.85
N MET A 229 0.48 1.47 49.32
CA MET A 229 0.28 2.83 48.77
C MET A 229 -0.27 3.82 49.83
N GLY A 230 -1.52 4.26 49.70
CA GLY A 230 -2.25 5.05 50.69
C GLY A 230 -2.67 4.25 51.93
N GLY A 231 -2.61 2.91 51.86
CA GLY A 231 -2.93 2.02 52.98
C GLY A 231 -4.45 1.85 53.21
N ALA A 232 -4.79 1.26 54.37
CA ALA A 232 -6.15 1.18 54.87
C ALA A 232 -6.75 2.58 55.06
N THR A 233 -7.99 2.80 54.62
CA THR A 233 -8.62 4.13 54.62
C THR A 233 -10.07 4.10 55.12
N LYS A 234 -10.54 5.25 55.61
CA LYS A 234 -11.97 5.54 55.88
C LYS A 234 -12.55 6.58 54.91
N LEU A 235 -11.76 7.02 53.93
CA LEU A 235 -12.18 7.99 52.92
C LEU A 235 -13.08 7.34 51.87
N ALA A 236 -14.01 8.13 51.34
CA ALA A 236 -14.84 7.74 50.20
C ALA A 236 -13.97 7.40 48.97
N PRO A 237 -14.38 6.43 48.13
CA PRO A 237 -13.78 6.22 46.83
C PRO A 237 -14.07 7.39 45.88
N VAL A 238 -13.31 7.46 44.78
CA VAL A 238 -13.68 8.24 43.60
C VAL A 238 -14.84 7.53 42.88
N VAL A 239 -15.77 8.32 42.38
CA VAL A 239 -16.94 7.87 41.59
C VAL A 239 -17.03 8.79 40.38
N ASP A 240 -17.07 8.22 39.17
CA ASP A 240 -17.27 8.92 37.89
C ASP A 240 -17.78 7.99 36.78
N ASP A 241 -18.30 8.55 35.70
CA ASP A 241 -19.00 7.83 34.61
C ASP A 241 -18.03 7.13 33.61
N ASP A 242 -16.86 6.65 34.08
CA ASP A 242 -15.85 6.00 33.23
C ASP A 242 -16.17 4.50 33.02
N GLU A 243 -15.79 3.95 31.86
CA GLU A 243 -16.25 2.61 31.43
C GLU A 243 -15.73 1.47 32.34
N ILE A 244 -16.55 0.41 32.48
CA ILE A 244 -16.16 -0.84 33.11
C ILE A 244 -15.37 -1.68 32.11
N ARG A 245 -14.25 -2.26 32.53
CA ARG A 245 -13.42 -3.14 31.72
C ARG A 245 -13.26 -4.53 32.34
N ILE A 246 -13.58 -5.57 31.59
CA ILE A 246 -13.33 -6.97 31.93
C ILE A 246 -12.11 -7.48 31.15
N GLY A 247 -11.16 -8.09 31.85
CA GLY A 247 -9.95 -8.70 31.25
C GLY A 247 -8.85 -7.74 30.82
N SER A 248 -8.88 -6.46 31.20
CA SER A 248 -7.88 -5.47 30.77
C SER A 248 -6.45 -5.84 31.22
N GLY A 249 -5.60 -6.17 30.24
CA GLY A 249 -4.24 -6.67 30.48
C GLY A 249 -4.19 -8.11 31.02
N PHE A 250 -5.30 -8.83 31.05
CA PHE A 250 -5.37 -10.23 31.45
C PHE A 250 -4.89 -11.16 30.33
N LYS A 251 -4.30 -12.28 30.74
CA LYS A 251 -3.90 -13.38 29.85
C LYS A 251 -4.38 -14.70 30.45
N GLY A 252 -5.21 -15.42 29.70
CA GLY A 252 -5.88 -16.64 30.16
C GLY A 252 -7.39 -16.58 29.94
N LEU A 253 -8.14 -17.42 30.65
CA LEU A 253 -9.61 -17.45 30.58
C LEU A 253 -10.25 -16.73 31.79
N ILE A 254 -11.41 -16.11 31.56
CA ILE A 254 -12.29 -15.58 32.61
C ILE A 254 -13.71 -16.07 32.34
N ASP A 255 -14.45 -16.40 33.40
CA ASP A 255 -15.86 -16.79 33.36
C ASP A 255 -16.63 -16.30 34.61
N ALA A 256 -17.96 -16.28 34.53
CA ALA A 256 -18.91 -16.03 35.61
C ALA A 256 -18.51 -14.83 36.50
N VAL A 257 -18.25 -13.69 35.85
CA VAL A 257 -17.88 -12.43 36.52
C VAL A 257 -19.13 -11.81 37.13
N ALA A 258 -19.11 -11.46 38.41
CA ALA A 258 -20.25 -10.83 39.07
C ALA A 258 -19.86 -9.67 40.01
N VAL A 259 -20.75 -8.69 40.08
CA VAL A 259 -20.69 -7.54 40.99
C VAL A 259 -21.93 -7.55 41.87
N HIS A 260 -21.73 -7.44 43.19
CA HIS A 260 -22.80 -7.41 44.18
C HIS A 260 -22.66 -6.15 45.06
N ARG A 261 -23.78 -5.56 45.49
CA ARG A 261 -23.84 -4.40 46.42
C ARG A 261 -23.90 -4.80 47.91
N GLU A 262 -23.48 -6.03 48.21
CA GLU A 262 -23.39 -6.56 49.57
C GLU A 262 -22.03 -7.23 49.86
N VAL A 263 -21.77 -7.53 51.14
CA VAL A 263 -20.68 -8.44 51.55
C VAL A 263 -21.25 -9.84 51.58
N LEU A 264 -20.87 -10.69 50.63
CA LEU A 264 -21.32 -12.08 50.60
C LEU A 264 -20.84 -12.86 51.84
N ASP A 265 -21.71 -13.73 52.36
CA ASP A 265 -21.38 -14.64 53.45
C ASP A 265 -20.34 -15.70 52.99
N GLU A 266 -19.41 -16.05 53.88
CA GLU A 266 -18.34 -17.00 53.60
C GLU A 266 -18.86 -18.35 53.10
N LYS A 267 -20.01 -18.83 53.61
CA LYS A 267 -20.61 -20.10 53.15
C LYS A 267 -21.19 -20.00 51.75
N VAL A 268 -21.69 -18.81 51.36
CA VAL A 268 -22.20 -18.56 50.00
C VAL A 268 -21.03 -18.58 49.01
N VAL A 269 -19.90 -17.95 49.36
CA VAL A 269 -18.69 -17.97 48.52
C VAL A 269 -18.08 -19.38 48.47
N ALA A 270 -17.99 -20.08 49.61
CA ALA A 270 -17.51 -21.46 49.66
C ALA A 270 -18.35 -22.42 48.80
N ALA A 271 -19.69 -22.26 48.80
CA ALA A 271 -20.59 -23.05 47.96
C ALA A 271 -20.45 -22.78 46.45
N ARG A 272 -19.72 -21.74 46.02
CA ARG A 272 -19.43 -21.50 44.59
C ARG A 272 -18.32 -22.38 44.03
N PHE A 273 -17.50 -23.01 44.87
CA PHE A 273 -16.36 -23.80 44.41
C PHE A 273 -16.40 -25.24 44.90
N ARG A 274 -16.46 -26.19 43.97
CA ARG A 274 -16.24 -27.62 44.23
C ARG A 274 -15.45 -28.23 43.08
N ARG A 275 -14.30 -28.82 43.40
CA ARG A 275 -13.40 -29.50 42.47
C ARG A 275 -13.30 -30.99 42.80
N VAL A 276 -13.25 -31.83 41.76
CA VAL A 276 -12.93 -33.26 41.87
C VAL A 276 -11.62 -33.52 41.12
N GLY A 277 -10.63 -34.10 41.83
CA GLY A 277 -9.29 -34.39 41.29
C GLY A 277 -8.27 -33.27 41.45
N GLU A 278 -7.00 -33.59 41.15
CA GLU A 278 -5.84 -32.69 41.32
C GLU A 278 -5.80 -31.52 40.34
N ALA A 279 -4.95 -30.53 40.62
CA ALA A 279 -4.72 -29.34 39.80
C ALA A 279 -4.12 -29.68 38.41
N ARG A 280 -4.84 -29.34 37.32
CA ARG A 280 -4.36 -29.53 35.94
C ARG A 280 -3.24 -28.55 35.59
N ILE A 281 -1.98 -28.97 35.73
CA ILE A 281 -0.84 -28.22 35.22
C ILE A 281 -0.85 -28.26 33.68
N ALA A 282 -0.94 -27.12 33.02
CA ALA A 282 -0.79 -27.02 31.56
C ALA A 282 0.65 -27.37 31.18
N ARG A 283 0.80 -28.45 30.41
CA ARG A 283 2.08 -28.97 29.92
C ARG A 283 2.18 -28.69 28.42
N LEU A 284 3.40 -28.53 27.93
CA LEU A 284 3.66 -28.55 26.48
C LEU A 284 3.34 -29.95 25.94
N GLN A 285 2.85 -30.01 24.71
CA GLN A 285 2.67 -31.30 24.04
C GLN A 285 4.02 -32.04 23.93
N PRO A 286 4.01 -33.38 23.97
CA PRO A 286 5.20 -34.18 23.72
C PRO A 286 5.87 -33.77 22.41
N GLU A 287 7.20 -33.70 22.41
CA GLU A 287 7.95 -33.40 21.20
C GLU A 287 8.04 -34.68 20.36
N VAL A 288 7.20 -34.75 19.33
CA VAL A 288 7.12 -35.84 18.36
C VAL A 288 7.24 -35.25 16.96
N MET A 289 8.00 -35.90 16.07
CA MET A 289 8.11 -35.52 14.67
C MET A 289 6.72 -35.53 14.01
N PRO A 290 6.30 -34.47 13.30
CA PRO A 290 4.97 -34.40 12.70
C PRO A 290 4.81 -35.44 11.58
N GLN A 291 3.65 -36.10 11.55
CA GLN A 291 3.28 -37.05 10.51
C GLN A 291 2.69 -36.30 9.31
N LEU A 292 3.56 -35.93 8.37
CA LEU A 292 3.17 -35.24 7.13
C LEU A 292 2.83 -36.25 6.03
N GLN A 293 1.78 -35.95 5.26
CA GLN A 293 1.29 -36.76 4.14
C GLN A 293 1.45 -36.01 2.82
N GLY A 294 1.60 -36.74 1.71
CA GLY A 294 1.70 -36.16 0.37
C GLY A 294 2.98 -35.34 0.18
N LEU A 295 4.12 -35.87 0.61
CA LEU A 295 5.43 -35.33 0.25
C LEU A 295 5.67 -35.66 -1.24
N PRO A 296 6.15 -34.70 -2.06
CA PRO A 296 6.51 -34.96 -3.44
C PRO A 296 7.80 -35.78 -3.51
N GLU A 297 7.87 -36.73 -4.43
CA GLU A 297 9.12 -37.45 -4.70
C GLU A 297 10.17 -36.51 -5.28
N GLY A 298 11.41 -36.65 -4.81
CA GLY A 298 12.58 -35.85 -5.20
C GLY A 298 12.50 -34.35 -4.92
N ARG A 299 11.52 -33.87 -4.14
CA ARG A 299 11.38 -32.43 -3.83
C ARG A 299 11.07 -32.16 -2.36
N VAL A 300 11.50 -30.99 -1.89
CA VAL A 300 11.18 -30.49 -0.54
C VAL A 300 9.78 -29.89 -0.56
N MET A 301 8.89 -30.44 0.25
CA MET A 301 7.57 -29.88 0.53
C MET A 301 7.71 -28.68 1.47
N PHE A 302 7.10 -27.56 1.13
CA PHE A 302 6.91 -26.39 1.98
C PHE A 302 5.43 -26.27 2.35
N GLN A 303 5.12 -26.05 3.63
CA GLN A 303 3.75 -25.90 4.13
C GLN A 303 3.66 -24.74 5.12
N ILE A 304 2.70 -23.85 4.94
CA ILE A 304 2.36 -22.76 5.88
C ILE A 304 1.00 -23.04 6.50
N SER A 305 0.91 -22.89 7.83
CA SER A 305 -0.35 -22.86 8.59
C SER A 305 -0.45 -21.60 9.44
N GLY A 306 -1.48 -20.78 9.22
CA GLY A 306 -1.70 -19.53 9.94
C GLY A 306 -2.56 -19.65 11.21
N GLY A 307 -2.28 -18.83 12.21
CA GLY A 307 -3.06 -18.72 13.45
C GLY A 307 -2.53 -19.55 14.61
N LEU A 308 -1.20 -19.75 14.71
CA LEU A 308 -0.59 -20.48 15.82
C LEU A 308 -0.83 -19.74 17.17
N PRO A 309 -1.25 -20.41 18.27
CA PRO A 309 -1.65 -19.74 19.52
C PRO A 309 -0.57 -18.93 20.25
N SER A 310 0.71 -19.13 19.92
CA SER A 310 1.81 -18.35 20.48
C SER A 310 3.02 -18.38 19.55
N ARG A 311 3.82 -17.32 19.55
CA ARG A 311 5.13 -17.29 18.88
C ARG A 311 6.30 -17.74 19.78
N GLU A 312 6.09 -17.82 21.08
CA GLU A 312 7.16 -17.95 22.09
C GLU A 312 7.23 -19.35 22.73
N ARG A 313 6.36 -20.26 22.30
CA ARG A 313 6.28 -21.65 22.74
C ARG A 313 5.61 -22.53 21.68
N TRP A 314 5.83 -23.83 21.78
CA TRP A 314 5.00 -24.84 21.10
C TRP A 314 3.64 -25.00 21.81
N LEU A 315 2.73 -25.79 21.24
CA LEU A 315 1.38 -26.00 21.76
C LEU A 315 1.36 -26.60 23.18
N TYR A 316 0.34 -26.25 23.96
CA TYR A 316 -0.01 -26.95 25.19
C TYR A 316 -0.89 -28.18 24.93
N GLU A 317 -0.92 -29.12 25.87
CA GLU A 317 -1.91 -30.21 25.91
C GLU A 317 -3.33 -29.62 25.79
N GLY A 318 -4.08 -30.03 24.76
CA GLY A 318 -5.42 -29.53 24.46
C GLY A 318 -5.51 -28.30 23.53
N GLU A 319 -4.39 -27.74 23.06
CA GLU A 319 -4.39 -26.84 21.90
C GLU A 319 -4.19 -27.64 20.60
N GLU A 320 -4.77 -27.20 19.48
CA GLU A 320 -4.66 -27.89 18.18
C GLU A 320 -3.70 -27.16 17.23
N TRP A 321 -3.15 -27.90 16.27
CA TRP A 321 -2.31 -27.32 15.22
C TRP A 321 -3.20 -26.56 14.20
N PRO A 322 -2.80 -25.36 13.76
CA PRO A 322 -3.58 -24.63 12.76
C PRO A 322 -3.67 -25.39 11.43
N ALA A 323 -4.83 -25.28 10.78
CA ALA A 323 -5.07 -25.85 9.45
C ALA A 323 -4.04 -25.35 8.42
N GLU A 324 -3.74 -26.20 7.44
CA GLU A 324 -2.90 -25.84 6.29
C GLU A 324 -3.53 -24.67 5.53
N SER A 325 -2.75 -23.61 5.36
CA SER A 325 -3.14 -22.41 4.60
C SER A 325 -2.58 -22.45 3.18
N MET A 326 -1.39 -23.01 3.00
CA MET A 326 -0.73 -23.15 1.71
C MET A 326 0.32 -24.25 1.73
N ARG A 327 0.54 -24.90 0.57
CA ARG A 327 1.65 -25.83 0.31
C ARG A 327 2.24 -25.60 -1.07
N TRP A 328 3.55 -25.74 -1.21
CA TRP A 328 4.27 -25.81 -2.48
C TRP A 328 5.49 -26.73 -2.36
N SER A 329 6.32 -26.79 -3.40
CA SER A 329 7.52 -27.62 -3.46
C SER A 329 8.70 -26.87 -4.05
N GLY A 330 9.91 -27.17 -3.59
CA GLY A 330 11.18 -26.69 -4.14
C GLY A 330 12.27 -27.77 -4.08
N ASP A 331 13.50 -27.42 -4.45
CA ASP A 331 14.55 -28.41 -4.71
C ASP A 331 15.40 -28.71 -3.45
N GLU A 332 15.78 -27.67 -2.70
CA GLU A 332 16.58 -27.77 -1.48
C GLU A 332 15.84 -27.29 -0.22
N PHE A 333 16.35 -27.67 0.96
CA PHE A 333 15.97 -27.05 2.24
C PHE A 333 16.59 -25.65 2.35
N LEU A 334 16.11 -24.73 1.52
CA LEU A 334 16.54 -23.33 1.40
C LEU A 334 15.32 -22.43 1.16
N LEU A 335 15.23 -21.29 1.86
CA LEU A 335 14.18 -20.29 1.62
C LEU A 335 14.59 -18.89 2.08
N SER A 336 14.45 -17.88 1.22
CA SER A 336 14.76 -16.47 1.49
C SER A 336 13.58 -15.68 2.10
N ARG A 337 12.36 -15.95 1.61
CA ARG A 337 11.10 -15.32 2.03
C ARG A 337 9.93 -16.29 1.95
N LEU A 338 8.78 -15.91 2.53
CA LEU A 338 7.51 -16.59 2.26
C LEU A 338 6.90 -16.11 0.92
N PRO A 339 6.02 -16.90 0.29
CA PRO A 339 5.05 -16.40 -0.67
C PRO A 339 4.23 -15.22 -0.09
N MET A 340 3.77 -14.33 -0.95
CA MET A 340 2.84 -13.26 -0.58
C MET A 340 1.47 -13.85 -0.22
N GLU A 341 0.71 -13.17 0.63
CA GLU A 341 -0.71 -13.51 0.85
C GLU A 341 -1.58 -12.56 0.04
N TYR A 342 -2.71 -13.07 -0.47
CA TYR A 342 -3.68 -12.32 -1.25
C TYR A 342 -5.07 -12.46 -0.63
N ASP A 343 -5.89 -11.41 -0.72
CA ASP A 343 -7.32 -11.51 -0.43
C ASP A 343 -8.07 -12.20 -1.58
N SER A 344 -9.40 -12.35 -1.45
CA SER A 344 -10.22 -13.01 -2.47
C SER A 344 -10.26 -12.29 -3.82
N TRP A 345 -9.71 -11.08 -3.95
CA TRP A 345 -9.68 -10.34 -5.22
C TRP A 345 -8.29 -10.37 -5.87
N GLY A 346 -7.35 -11.15 -5.32
CA GLY A 346 -5.96 -11.13 -5.75
C GLY A 346 -5.24 -9.84 -5.38
N ILE A 347 -5.57 -9.21 -4.25
CA ILE A 347 -4.90 -8.01 -3.75
C ILE A 347 -4.08 -8.37 -2.50
N ARG A 348 -2.80 -7.94 -2.45
CA ARG A 348 -1.86 -8.28 -1.37
C ARG A 348 -2.45 -8.04 0.02
N SER A 349 -2.27 -9.01 0.90
CA SER A 349 -2.87 -9.06 2.24
C SER A 349 -1.87 -9.53 3.29
N SER A 350 -2.27 -9.45 4.57
CA SER A 350 -1.47 -9.90 5.69
C SER A 350 -1.76 -11.37 6.03
N TRP A 351 -0.73 -12.21 6.03
CA TRP A 351 -0.79 -13.55 6.62
C TRP A 351 -1.30 -13.53 8.08
N LYS A 352 -2.10 -14.52 8.48
CA LYS A 352 -2.63 -14.69 9.85
C LYS A 352 -1.54 -15.16 10.84
N ALA A 353 -0.58 -14.30 11.15
CA ALA A 353 0.55 -14.62 12.02
C ALA A 353 0.15 -14.72 13.52
N PRO A 354 0.86 -15.49 14.37
CA PRO A 354 2.07 -16.27 14.08
C PRO A 354 1.78 -17.46 13.15
N LEU A 355 2.73 -17.74 12.27
CA LEU A 355 2.68 -18.82 11.29
C LEU A 355 3.52 -20.00 11.75
N LEU A 356 3.08 -21.20 11.42
CA LEU A 356 3.91 -22.40 11.41
C LEU A 356 4.34 -22.66 9.96
N LEU A 357 5.64 -22.57 9.69
CA LEU A 357 6.24 -23.07 8.46
C LEU A 357 6.81 -24.47 8.72
N ARG A 358 6.54 -25.40 7.81
CA ARG A 358 7.16 -26.73 7.76
C ARG A 358 7.86 -26.93 6.43
N MET A 359 9.06 -27.47 6.46
CA MET A 359 9.81 -27.95 5.30
C MET A 359 10.08 -29.44 5.50
N ALA A 360 9.77 -30.29 4.52
CA ALA A 360 9.93 -31.74 4.67
C ALA A 360 10.24 -32.46 3.36
N ALA A 361 11.07 -33.50 3.45
CA ALA A 361 11.38 -34.42 2.36
C ALA A 361 11.70 -35.82 2.92
N ASP A 362 11.61 -36.84 2.08
CA ASP A 362 12.21 -38.15 2.33
C ASP A 362 13.51 -38.21 1.53
N VAL A 363 14.65 -38.19 2.23
CA VAL A 363 15.99 -38.01 1.66
C VAL A 363 16.82 -39.26 1.90
N ASP A 364 17.57 -39.71 0.90
CA ASP A 364 18.53 -40.79 1.09
C ASP A 364 19.78 -40.26 1.82
N LEU A 365 20.04 -40.84 3.00
CA LEU A 365 21.14 -40.46 3.88
C LEU A 365 22.07 -41.67 4.09
N PRO A 366 23.41 -41.51 4.07
CA PRO A 366 24.32 -42.61 4.38
C PRO A 366 24.11 -43.16 5.79
N ALA A 367 24.32 -44.44 6.01
CA ALA A 367 24.32 -45.02 7.35
C ALA A 367 25.44 -44.41 8.23
N GLY A 368 25.20 -44.30 9.55
CA GLY A 368 26.14 -43.72 10.51
C GLY A 368 25.68 -42.39 11.11
N THR A 369 26.57 -41.74 11.86
CA THR A 369 26.29 -40.47 12.56
C THR A 369 26.72 -39.28 11.72
N HIS A 370 25.78 -38.37 11.44
CA HIS A 370 26.00 -37.18 10.61
C HIS A 370 25.64 -35.90 11.37
N GLN A 371 26.39 -34.83 11.11
CA GLN A 371 26.12 -33.50 11.65
C GLN A 371 25.26 -32.68 10.69
N PHE A 372 24.20 -32.08 11.22
CA PHE A 372 23.28 -31.19 10.52
C PHE A 372 23.37 -29.77 11.10
N LEU A 373 23.47 -28.77 10.23
CA LEU A 373 23.39 -27.37 10.56
C LEU A 373 21.99 -26.84 10.18
N MET A 374 21.31 -26.22 11.13
CA MET A 374 20.04 -25.53 10.92
C MET A 374 20.24 -24.01 11.09
N ARG A 375 19.85 -23.22 10.09
CA ARG A 375 19.85 -21.76 10.10
C ARG A 375 18.42 -21.24 10.04
N VAL A 376 17.99 -20.50 11.06
CA VAL A 376 16.63 -19.90 11.17
C VAL A 376 16.65 -18.62 12.00
N ARG A 377 15.59 -17.81 11.98
CA ARG A 377 15.49 -16.57 12.75
C ARG A 377 14.91 -16.74 14.17
N ASP A 378 13.75 -17.37 14.29
CA ASP A 378 13.03 -17.55 15.57
C ASP A 378 12.97 -19.04 15.95
N GLN A 379 12.04 -19.42 16.83
CA GLN A 379 11.90 -20.79 17.36
C GLN A 379 11.62 -21.85 16.30
N ALA A 380 12.42 -22.91 16.29
CA ALA A 380 12.38 -24.03 15.34
C ALA A 380 12.82 -25.38 15.96
N ARG A 381 12.49 -26.47 15.26
CA ARG A 381 12.91 -27.85 15.51
C ARG A 381 13.27 -28.54 14.20
N LEU A 382 14.45 -29.16 14.13
CA LEU A 382 14.86 -30.05 13.05
C LEU A 382 14.73 -31.50 13.50
N TRP A 383 14.05 -32.31 12.69
CA TRP A 383 13.83 -33.74 12.89
C TRP A 383 14.48 -34.53 11.74
N VAL A 384 15.11 -35.67 12.07
CA VAL A 384 15.61 -36.65 11.10
C VAL A 384 15.23 -38.03 11.59
N ASP A 385 14.41 -38.74 10.81
CA ASP A 385 13.91 -40.09 11.10
C ASP A 385 13.34 -40.27 12.53
N GLY A 386 12.54 -39.28 12.97
CA GLY A 386 11.95 -39.23 14.31
C GLY A 386 12.86 -38.71 15.42
N GLN A 387 14.17 -38.58 15.18
CA GLN A 387 15.13 -38.01 16.13
C GLN A 387 15.05 -36.48 16.11
N LEU A 388 15.02 -35.84 17.29
CA LEU A 388 15.07 -34.38 17.42
C LEU A 388 16.52 -33.90 17.38
N VAL A 389 16.98 -33.45 16.22
CA VAL A 389 18.39 -33.17 15.93
C VAL A 389 18.83 -31.81 16.46
N ALA A 390 18.06 -30.76 16.19
CA ALA A 390 18.42 -29.40 16.56
C ALA A 390 17.20 -28.55 16.94
N LYS A 391 17.41 -27.53 17.79
CA LYS A 391 16.36 -26.62 18.28
C LYS A 391 16.89 -25.21 18.43
N THR A 392 16.11 -24.20 18.05
CA THR A 392 16.39 -22.79 18.35
C THR A 392 15.46 -22.25 19.42
N LYS A 393 15.80 -21.09 19.98
CA LYS A 393 15.00 -20.41 21.00
C LYS A 393 14.16 -19.30 20.37
N SER A 394 13.04 -18.95 20.99
CA SER A 394 12.30 -17.78 20.52
C SER A 394 13.08 -16.48 20.76
N SER A 395 13.07 -15.58 19.79
CA SER A 395 13.72 -14.28 19.92
C SER A 395 12.91 -13.41 20.91
N THR A 396 13.35 -13.31 22.15
CA THR A 396 12.65 -12.54 23.20
C THR A 396 13.47 -11.32 23.65
N GLY A 397 12.77 -10.25 24.06
CA GLY A 397 13.36 -9.01 24.57
C GLY A 397 13.55 -7.88 23.55
N ARG A 398 13.30 -6.65 24.01
CA ARG A 398 13.90 -5.41 23.51
C ARG A 398 14.77 -4.83 24.66
N PRO A 399 15.84 -4.08 24.36
CA PRO A 399 16.56 -3.31 25.38
C PRO A 399 15.60 -2.35 26.12
N PRO A 400 15.82 -2.04 27.40
CA PRO A 400 14.93 -1.16 28.18
C PRO A 400 14.81 0.27 27.63
N ASP A 401 15.87 0.74 26.98
CA ASP A 401 16.03 2.04 26.32
C ASP A 401 15.73 2.01 24.81
N GLY A 402 15.58 0.82 24.24
CA GLY A 402 15.40 0.61 22.79
C GLY A 402 16.70 0.60 21.98
N GLU A 403 17.88 0.73 22.60
CA GLU A 403 19.17 0.76 21.91
C GLU A 403 19.98 -0.53 22.06
N GLU A 404 20.71 -0.91 21.02
CA GLU A 404 21.51 -2.13 20.96
C GLU A 404 23.01 -1.82 20.76
N PRO A 405 23.94 -2.66 21.24
CA PRO A 405 25.34 -2.55 20.88
C PRO A 405 25.55 -2.86 19.39
N MET A 406 26.70 -2.48 18.82
CA MET A 406 27.10 -2.97 17.50
C MET A 406 27.28 -4.49 17.57
N GLN A 407 26.53 -5.24 16.76
CA GLN A 407 26.66 -6.69 16.73
C GLN A 407 28.04 -7.09 16.16
N PRO A 408 28.82 -7.95 16.82
CA PRO A 408 30.08 -8.46 16.26
C PRO A 408 29.88 -9.12 14.89
N LEU A 409 30.90 -9.09 14.05
CA LEU A 409 30.90 -9.85 12.79
C LEU A 409 30.79 -11.35 13.12
N THR A 410 29.80 -12.03 12.54
CA THR A 410 29.66 -13.47 12.66
C THR A 410 30.82 -14.16 11.93
N GLN A 411 31.38 -15.21 12.52
CA GLN A 411 32.34 -16.10 11.85
C GLN A 411 31.57 -17.12 11.00
N PRO A 412 32.12 -17.57 9.86
CA PRO A 412 31.46 -18.58 9.04
C PRO A 412 31.51 -19.95 9.74
N PRO A 413 30.53 -20.83 9.51
CA PRO A 413 30.50 -22.15 10.16
C PRO A 413 31.73 -23.00 9.83
N LEU A 414 32.29 -22.82 8.63
CA LEU A 414 33.60 -23.33 8.19
C LEU A 414 34.27 -22.28 7.27
N PRO A 415 35.59 -22.32 7.05
CA PRO A 415 36.27 -21.41 6.12
C PRO A 415 35.61 -21.37 4.73
N GLY A 416 35.48 -20.18 4.14
CA GLY A 416 34.85 -19.97 2.83
C GLY A 416 33.32 -20.09 2.79
N HIS A 417 32.65 -20.42 3.91
CA HIS A 417 31.20 -20.61 3.93
C HIS A 417 30.42 -19.29 4.07
N ARG A 418 29.19 -19.30 3.55
CA ARG A 418 28.24 -18.18 3.63
C ARG A 418 27.86 -17.89 5.09
N LEU A 419 27.91 -16.63 5.50
CA LEU A 419 27.51 -16.20 6.84
C LEU A 419 25.99 -16.25 7.05
N PRO A 420 25.50 -16.50 8.28
CA PRO A 420 24.11 -16.26 8.63
C PRO A 420 23.79 -14.77 8.60
N GLY A 421 22.54 -14.43 8.26
CA GLY A 421 22.03 -13.07 8.24
C GLY A 421 21.89 -12.44 9.63
N TYR A 422 21.59 -11.12 9.65
CA TYR A 422 21.43 -10.37 10.89
C TYR A 422 20.39 -11.03 11.82
N ARG A 423 20.82 -11.32 13.06
CA ARG A 423 20.03 -11.99 14.11
C ARG A 423 19.44 -13.36 13.75
N GLN A 424 20.07 -14.09 12.82
CA GLN A 424 19.79 -15.51 12.65
C GLN A 424 20.53 -16.37 13.66
N GLN A 425 19.93 -17.51 14.00
CA GLN A 425 20.47 -18.54 14.87
C GLN A 425 20.97 -19.69 13.99
N GLU A 426 22.20 -20.12 14.21
CA GLU A 426 22.74 -21.37 13.67
C GLU A 426 22.88 -22.37 14.81
N VAL A 427 22.38 -23.58 14.61
CA VAL A 427 22.49 -24.68 15.57
C VAL A 427 22.90 -25.94 14.83
N VAL A 428 24.00 -26.55 15.28
CA VAL A 428 24.45 -27.87 14.83
C VAL A 428 23.89 -28.94 15.75
N GLY A 429 23.43 -30.05 15.16
CA GLY A 429 22.99 -31.24 15.87
C GLY A 429 23.43 -32.51 15.15
N GLU A 430 23.29 -33.66 15.80
CA GLU A 430 23.69 -34.97 15.25
C GLU A 430 22.48 -35.89 15.12
N ALA A 431 22.43 -36.66 14.04
CA ALA A 431 21.49 -37.76 13.85
C ALA A 431 22.26 -39.04 13.52
N THR A 432 21.81 -40.18 14.04
CA THR A 432 22.41 -41.48 13.69
C THR A 432 21.44 -42.27 12.82
N ILE A 433 21.85 -42.51 11.58
CA ILE A 433 21.10 -43.24 10.57
C ILE A 433 21.42 -44.73 10.68
N ALA A 434 20.42 -45.54 10.99
CA ALA A 434 20.56 -47.00 11.06
C ALA A 434 20.79 -47.61 9.67
N THR A 435 21.61 -48.65 9.59
CA THR A 435 21.82 -49.46 8.38
C THR A 435 20.56 -50.26 8.03
N GLU A 436 20.21 -50.33 6.75
CA GLU A 436 19.06 -51.10 6.24
C GLU A 436 19.53 -52.20 5.28
N GLY A 437 19.66 -53.43 5.80
CA GLY A 437 20.23 -54.55 5.05
C GLY A 437 21.71 -54.31 4.69
N ASP A 438 22.06 -54.58 3.44
CA ASP A 438 23.39 -54.32 2.87
C ASP A 438 23.51 -52.91 2.24
N SER A 439 22.51 -52.03 2.42
CA SER A 439 22.51 -50.70 1.81
C SER A 439 23.40 -49.70 2.55
N GLU A 440 24.25 -48.98 1.82
CA GLU A 440 25.08 -47.90 2.37
C GLU A 440 24.27 -46.62 2.68
N THR A 441 23.11 -46.45 2.06
CA THR A 441 22.15 -45.36 2.31
C THR A 441 20.79 -45.88 2.80
N ARG A 442 20.05 -45.03 3.49
CA ARG A 442 18.69 -45.28 3.95
C ARG A 442 17.80 -44.07 3.68
N ARG A 443 16.58 -44.31 3.21
CA ARG A 443 15.58 -43.26 2.97
C ARG A 443 15.02 -42.77 4.30
N CYS A 444 15.32 -41.53 4.66
CA CYS A 444 15.02 -40.95 5.96
C CYS A 444 14.15 -39.69 5.83
N ARG A 445 13.12 -39.59 6.67
CA ARG A 445 12.27 -38.41 6.72
C ARG A 445 12.97 -37.26 7.44
N VAL A 446 13.16 -36.14 6.76
CA VAL A 446 13.68 -34.90 7.35
C VAL A 446 12.56 -33.88 7.44
N VAL A 447 12.36 -33.27 8.62
CA VAL A 447 11.35 -32.22 8.84
C VAL A 447 11.93 -31.06 9.64
N LEU A 448 11.87 -29.86 9.08
CA LEU A 448 12.10 -28.61 9.79
C LEU A 448 10.73 -27.97 10.11
N GLU A 449 10.45 -27.70 11.38
CA GLU A 449 9.32 -26.88 11.81
C GLU A 449 9.83 -25.57 12.39
N LEU A 450 9.29 -24.42 11.98
CA LEU A 450 9.64 -23.13 12.56
C LEU A 450 8.45 -22.16 12.65
N VAL A 451 8.53 -21.26 13.63
CA VAL A 451 7.52 -20.22 13.86
C VAL A 451 7.95 -18.90 13.23
N VAL A 452 7.05 -18.27 12.47
CA VAL A 452 7.32 -17.04 11.71
C VAL A 452 6.32 -15.93 12.08
N GLY A 453 6.81 -14.74 12.36
CA GLY A 453 5.99 -13.57 12.71
C GLY A 453 5.26 -13.65 14.07
N GLY A 454 4.13 -12.96 14.17
CA GLY A 454 3.28 -12.89 15.36
C GLY A 454 3.22 -11.48 15.98
N PRO A 455 2.62 -11.32 17.17
CA PRO A 455 2.46 -10.02 17.81
C PRO A 455 3.78 -9.22 17.91
N GLY A 456 3.84 -8.06 17.24
CA GLY A 456 5.02 -7.21 17.19
C GLY A 456 6.17 -7.69 16.29
N ARG A 457 5.91 -8.66 15.39
CA ARG A 457 6.89 -9.23 14.44
C ARG A 457 6.30 -9.30 13.03
N ARG A 458 7.10 -8.94 12.01
CA ARG A 458 6.78 -9.19 10.59
C ARG A 458 6.95 -10.67 10.24
N THR A 459 6.34 -11.12 9.15
CA THR A 459 6.45 -12.49 8.63
C THR A 459 7.73 -12.74 7.82
N GLU A 460 8.78 -11.96 8.05
CA GLU A 460 10.09 -12.15 7.43
C GLU A 460 10.87 -13.27 8.11
N THR A 461 11.23 -14.27 7.32
CA THR A 461 12.05 -15.42 7.72
C THR A 461 13.54 -15.08 7.80
N GLY A 462 14.03 -14.24 6.88
CA GLY A 462 15.43 -14.29 6.46
C GLY A 462 15.74 -15.62 5.77
N GLU A 463 17.01 -15.86 5.48
CA GLU A 463 17.50 -17.13 4.92
C GLU A 463 17.31 -18.30 5.90
N ILE A 464 16.40 -19.21 5.57
CA ILE A 464 16.23 -20.49 6.24
C ILE A 464 17.07 -21.52 5.49
N CYS A 465 17.86 -22.34 6.18
CA CYS A 465 18.42 -23.53 5.55
C CYS A 465 18.67 -24.72 6.49
N VAL A 466 18.73 -25.91 5.90
CA VAL A 466 19.28 -27.13 6.52
C VAL A 466 20.44 -27.62 5.66
N ALA A 467 21.59 -27.84 6.28
CA ALA A 467 22.80 -28.37 5.65
C ALA A 467 23.33 -29.59 6.42
N MET A 468 24.07 -30.46 5.74
CA MET A 468 24.75 -31.61 6.32
C MET A 468 26.27 -31.45 6.16
N LEU A 469 27.05 -31.84 7.18
CA LEU A 469 28.50 -31.86 7.09
C LEU A 469 28.93 -32.97 6.11
N SER A 470 29.83 -32.61 5.20
CA SER A 470 30.47 -33.55 4.27
C SER A 470 31.27 -34.65 5.00
N PRO A 471 31.42 -35.85 4.40
CA PRO A 471 32.16 -36.96 5.01
C PRO A 471 33.63 -36.67 5.35
N ASP A 472 34.26 -35.68 4.69
CA ASP A 472 35.64 -35.27 4.98
C ASP A 472 35.74 -34.14 6.03
N GLY A 473 34.61 -33.65 6.54
CA GLY A 473 34.50 -32.63 7.56
C GLY A 473 34.86 -31.21 7.10
N LYS A 474 35.03 -30.96 5.78
CA LYS A 474 35.55 -29.67 5.28
C LYS A 474 34.50 -28.69 4.77
N ARG A 475 33.28 -29.16 4.51
CA ARG A 475 32.17 -28.31 4.05
C ARG A 475 30.81 -28.73 4.60
N TYR A 476 29.90 -27.77 4.71
CA TYR A 476 28.46 -28.00 4.87
C TYR A 476 27.79 -27.87 3.50
N ASP A 477 27.04 -28.90 3.10
CA ASP A 477 26.24 -28.89 1.88
C ASP A 477 24.75 -28.80 2.25
N LEU A 478 24.02 -27.88 1.61
CA LEU A 478 22.56 -27.80 1.72
C LEU A 478 21.93 -29.14 1.34
N LEU A 479 20.90 -29.51 2.10
CA LEU A 479 20.19 -30.76 1.88
C LEU A 479 19.17 -30.58 0.74
N GLY A 480 19.36 -31.31 -0.36
CA GLY A 480 18.32 -31.56 -1.37
C GLY A 480 17.34 -32.64 -0.91
N ALA A 481 16.23 -32.80 -1.62
CA ALA A 481 15.37 -33.97 -1.46
C ALA A 481 15.94 -35.23 -2.15
N ASP A 482 16.61 -35.03 -3.29
CA ASP A 482 17.42 -36.06 -3.97
C ASP A 482 18.86 -36.08 -3.40
N ASP A 483 19.79 -36.79 -4.06
CA ASP A 483 21.24 -36.77 -3.79
C ASP A 483 21.93 -35.42 -4.11
N THR A 484 21.19 -34.39 -4.52
CA THR A 484 21.73 -33.03 -4.70
C THR A 484 22.23 -32.45 -3.38
N ARG A 485 23.49 -31.99 -3.39
CA ARG A 485 24.20 -31.40 -2.25
C ARG A 485 24.87 -30.12 -2.70
N LEU A 486 24.30 -28.97 -2.35
CA LEU A 486 24.78 -27.64 -2.78
C LEU A 486 25.67 -27.01 -1.70
N PRO A 487 26.96 -26.72 -1.93
CA PRO A 487 27.83 -26.16 -0.90
C PRO A 487 27.30 -24.84 -0.32
N LEU A 488 27.29 -24.68 1.01
CA LEU A 488 26.84 -23.48 1.73
C LEU A 488 27.85 -22.32 1.58
N THR A 489 27.98 -21.83 0.36
CA THR A 489 28.93 -20.79 -0.09
C THR A 489 28.19 -19.72 -0.90
N ASP A 490 28.68 -18.48 -0.91
CA ASP A 490 28.02 -17.39 -1.64
C ASP A 490 27.89 -17.69 -3.15
N ALA A 491 28.91 -18.32 -3.75
CA ALA A 491 28.94 -18.69 -5.17
C ALA A 491 27.88 -19.72 -5.60
N ALA A 492 27.48 -20.63 -4.72
CA ALA A 492 26.46 -21.64 -5.02
C ALA A 492 25.06 -21.22 -4.53
N VAL A 493 24.97 -20.57 -3.38
CA VAL A 493 23.68 -20.22 -2.74
C VAL A 493 23.02 -19.01 -3.40
N VAL A 494 23.76 -18.02 -3.91
CA VAL A 494 23.15 -16.85 -4.56
C VAL A 494 22.36 -17.25 -5.83
N PRO A 495 22.90 -18.03 -6.78
CA PRO A 495 22.12 -18.55 -7.92
C PRO A 495 20.92 -19.41 -7.49
N ALA A 496 21.05 -20.19 -6.41
CA ALA A 496 19.94 -20.97 -5.88
C ALA A 496 18.82 -20.09 -5.32
N ILE A 497 19.15 -19.01 -4.60
CA ILE A 497 18.19 -18.01 -4.13
C ILE A 497 17.53 -17.28 -5.31
N ASP A 498 18.29 -16.83 -6.31
CA ASP A 498 17.72 -16.17 -7.51
C ASP A 498 16.69 -17.08 -8.22
N ARG A 499 16.98 -18.39 -8.36
CA ARG A 499 16.05 -19.40 -8.89
C ARG A 499 14.82 -19.58 -7.99
N ILE A 500 14.98 -19.66 -6.67
CA ILE A 500 13.87 -19.78 -5.72
C ILE A 500 12.98 -18.51 -5.75
N GLU A 501 13.56 -17.32 -5.85
CA GLU A 501 12.82 -16.06 -5.98
C GLU A 501 11.99 -16.02 -7.27
N GLN A 502 12.55 -16.48 -8.40
CA GLN A 502 11.79 -16.63 -9.66
C GLN A 502 10.62 -17.61 -9.51
N GLN A 503 10.83 -18.77 -8.88
CA GLN A 503 9.78 -19.75 -8.60
C GLN A 503 8.70 -19.16 -7.67
N LEU A 504 9.08 -18.41 -6.65
CA LEU A 504 8.15 -17.76 -5.74
C LEU A 504 7.37 -16.64 -6.43
N VAL A 505 7.97 -15.84 -7.33
CA VAL A 505 7.26 -14.84 -8.13
C VAL A 505 6.22 -15.52 -9.03
N GLN A 506 6.57 -16.60 -9.72
CA GLN A 506 5.61 -17.36 -10.53
C GLN A 506 4.45 -17.94 -9.70
N LEU A 507 4.74 -18.42 -8.49
CA LEU A 507 3.74 -18.94 -7.55
C LEU A 507 2.83 -17.84 -7.00
N ASP A 508 3.41 -16.69 -6.64
CA ASP A 508 2.68 -15.49 -6.19
C ASP A 508 1.73 -15.01 -7.30
N ASP A 509 2.20 -14.99 -8.56
CA ASP A 509 1.39 -14.63 -9.74
C ASP A 509 0.23 -15.59 -10.00
N GLN A 510 0.51 -16.90 -9.97
CA GLN A 510 -0.52 -17.93 -10.14
C GLN A 510 -1.60 -17.82 -9.06
N ARG A 511 -1.19 -17.61 -7.80
CA ARG A 511 -2.14 -17.41 -6.68
C ARG A 511 -2.93 -16.12 -6.81
N ARG A 512 -2.27 -15.02 -7.19
CA ARG A 512 -2.90 -13.71 -7.38
C ARG A 512 -4.00 -13.79 -8.45
N ARG A 513 -3.68 -14.37 -9.61
CA ARG A 513 -4.62 -14.56 -10.73
C ARG A 513 -5.74 -15.54 -10.37
N ALA A 514 -5.43 -16.67 -9.73
CA ALA A 514 -6.43 -17.64 -9.30
C ALA A 514 -7.40 -17.11 -8.23
N ALA A 515 -6.94 -16.21 -7.35
CA ALA A 515 -7.82 -15.49 -6.43
C ALA A 515 -8.66 -14.44 -7.18
N ALA A 516 -8.03 -13.59 -8.00
CA ALA A 516 -8.71 -12.57 -8.79
C ALA A 516 -9.83 -13.12 -9.69
N ALA A 517 -9.70 -14.37 -10.13
CA ALA A 517 -10.68 -15.05 -10.98
C ALA A 517 -12.07 -15.29 -10.32
N SER A 518 -12.22 -15.18 -8.99
CA SER A 518 -13.55 -15.23 -8.37
C SER A 518 -14.43 -14.03 -8.71
N GLU A 519 -13.83 -12.93 -9.15
CA GLU A 519 -14.51 -11.68 -9.49
C GLU A 519 -14.73 -11.51 -11.00
N ASP A 520 -14.16 -12.36 -11.84
CA ASP A 520 -14.26 -12.23 -13.31
C ASP A 520 -15.72 -12.20 -13.81
N PRO A 521 -16.68 -13.02 -13.31
CA PRO A 521 -18.08 -12.93 -13.72
C PRO A 521 -18.76 -11.58 -13.40
N TYR A 522 -18.25 -10.84 -12.41
CA TYR A 522 -18.71 -9.47 -12.13
C TYR A 522 -18.13 -8.47 -13.14
N TRP A 523 -16.84 -8.60 -13.47
CA TRP A 523 -16.17 -7.76 -14.45
C TRP A 523 -16.65 -8.00 -15.88
N ASP A 524 -16.82 -9.25 -16.31
CA ASP A 524 -17.35 -9.62 -17.63
C ASP A 524 -18.71 -8.97 -17.90
N ARG A 525 -19.63 -9.06 -16.93
CA ARG A 525 -20.95 -8.41 -16.98
C ARG A 525 -20.82 -6.89 -17.07
N ARG A 526 -19.88 -6.30 -16.33
CA ARG A 526 -19.64 -4.86 -16.32
C ARG A 526 -19.10 -4.37 -17.67
N HIS A 527 -18.16 -5.10 -18.26
CA HIS A 527 -17.60 -4.82 -19.58
C HIS A 527 -18.59 -5.09 -20.71
N GLU A 528 -19.52 -6.04 -20.55
CA GLU A 528 -20.63 -6.22 -21.49
C GLU A 528 -21.56 -4.99 -21.50
N ILE A 529 -21.93 -4.47 -20.32
CA ILE A 529 -22.69 -3.21 -20.20
C ILE A 529 -21.92 -2.04 -20.83
N ALA A 530 -20.59 -1.96 -20.60
CA ALA A 530 -19.74 -0.92 -21.18
C ALA A 530 -19.69 -0.98 -22.72
N ARG A 531 -19.51 -2.18 -23.29
CA ARG A 531 -19.54 -2.41 -24.75
C ARG A 531 -20.92 -2.12 -25.35
N GLN A 532 -22.00 -2.49 -24.67
CA GLN A 532 -23.36 -2.13 -25.11
C GLN A 532 -23.54 -0.61 -25.13
N TRP A 533 -23.17 0.09 -24.06
CA TRP A 533 -23.24 1.55 -23.99
C TRP A 533 -22.44 2.22 -25.12
N ALA A 534 -21.23 1.73 -25.42
CA ALA A 534 -20.39 2.26 -26.49
C ALA A 534 -21.00 2.02 -27.89
N ALA A 535 -21.69 0.89 -28.10
CA ALA A 535 -22.41 0.61 -29.35
C ALA A 535 -23.69 1.46 -29.50
N GLU A 536 -24.34 1.83 -28.40
CA GLU A 536 -25.51 2.73 -28.37
C GLU A 536 -25.12 4.21 -28.43
N ASN A 537 -23.89 4.56 -28.06
CA ASN A 537 -23.33 5.91 -28.03
C ASN A 537 -22.01 5.98 -28.84
N PRO A 538 -22.05 5.72 -30.17
CA PRO A 538 -20.86 5.82 -31.00
C PRO A 538 -20.29 7.24 -30.96
N ALA A 539 -18.98 7.37 -31.16
CA ALA A 539 -18.38 8.67 -31.44
C ALA A 539 -18.98 9.24 -32.75
N ASP A 540 -19.08 10.56 -32.86
CA ASP A 540 -19.55 11.23 -34.08
C ASP A 540 -18.38 11.28 -35.09
N VAL A 541 -18.21 10.19 -35.84
CA VAL A 541 -17.06 9.98 -36.77
C VAL A 541 -17.41 10.40 -38.22
N ASP A 542 -18.59 10.97 -38.45
CA ASP A 542 -19.08 11.21 -39.80
C ASP A 542 -18.30 12.32 -40.53
N VAL A 543 -18.15 12.15 -41.85
CA VAL A 543 -17.41 13.03 -42.79
C VAL A 543 -15.88 12.95 -42.75
N ALA A 544 -15.20 13.24 -41.62
CA ALA A 544 -13.74 13.46 -41.63
C ALA A 544 -12.90 12.21 -41.99
N VAL A 545 -13.31 11.03 -41.50
CA VAL A 545 -12.55 9.77 -41.62
C VAL A 545 -12.69 9.09 -43.00
N GLN A 546 -13.64 9.53 -43.84
CA GLN A 546 -13.87 8.94 -45.17
C GLN A 546 -13.09 9.64 -46.30
N ALA A 547 -12.45 10.78 -46.03
CA ALA A 547 -11.88 11.66 -47.05
C ALA A 547 -10.34 11.60 -47.20
N ALA A 548 -9.64 10.77 -46.42
CA ALA A 548 -8.18 10.72 -46.37
C ALA A 548 -7.61 9.31 -46.62
N ASP A 549 -6.59 9.22 -47.48
CA ASP A 549 -5.98 7.97 -47.97
C ASP A 549 -5.11 7.20 -46.93
N ALA A 550 -5.12 7.61 -45.65
CA ALA A 550 -4.27 6.99 -44.61
C ALA A 550 -4.83 5.65 -44.10
N GLU A 551 -3.97 4.69 -43.76
CA GLU A 551 -4.41 3.37 -43.27
C GLU A 551 -4.90 3.42 -41.81
N ASN A 552 -4.18 4.11 -40.92
CA ASN A 552 -4.53 4.23 -39.49
C ASN A 552 -5.58 5.34 -39.26
N PRO A 553 -6.65 5.12 -38.46
CA PRO A 553 -7.66 6.13 -38.16
C PRO A 553 -7.13 7.44 -37.55
N ILE A 554 -6.09 7.39 -36.71
CA ILE A 554 -5.51 8.58 -36.05
C ILE A 554 -5.00 9.56 -37.11
N ASP A 555 -4.24 9.05 -38.08
CA ASP A 555 -3.65 9.87 -39.15
C ASP A 555 -4.71 10.53 -40.03
N ARG A 556 -5.92 9.95 -40.14
CA ARG A 556 -7.05 10.57 -40.84
C ARG A 556 -7.60 11.78 -40.08
N PHE A 557 -7.73 11.71 -38.75
CA PHE A 557 -8.14 12.85 -37.93
C PHE A 557 -7.11 14.00 -38.01
N ILE A 558 -5.81 13.67 -37.96
CA ILE A 558 -4.72 14.64 -38.12
C ILE A 558 -4.77 15.29 -39.51
N ALA A 559 -4.86 14.49 -40.58
CA ALA A 559 -4.96 14.98 -41.94
C ALA A 559 -6.21 15.84 -42.17
N ALA A 560 -7.35 15.47 -41.60
CA ALA A 560 -8.60 16.23 -41.70
C ALA A 560 -8.51 17.60 -41.01
N LYS A 561 -7.93 17.68 -39.79
CA LYS A 561 -7.70 18.98 -39.13
C LYS A 561 -6.77 19.87 -39.96
N ILE A 562 -5.67 19.32 -40.47
CA ILE A 562 -4.71 20.06 -41.32
C ILE A 562 -5.41 20.58 -42.58
N ALA A 563 -6.12 19.72 -43.32
CA ALA A 563 -6.82 20.11 -44.55
C ALA A 563 -7.90 21.17 -44.30
N GLY A 564 -8.69 21.02 -43.23
CA GLY A 564 -9.70 21.99 -42.84
C GLY A 564 -9.11 23.35 -42.44
N ALA A 565 -7.99 23.35 -41.71
CA ALA A 565 -7.31 24.57 -41.30
C ALA A 565 -6.66 25.30 -42.49
N VAL A 566 -6.03 24.57 -43.43
CA VAL A 566 -5.49 25.13 -44.67
C VAL A 566 -6.60 25.77 -45.52
N ALA A 567 -7.74 25.09 -45.69
CA ALA A 567 -8.89 25.63 -46.42
C ALA A 567 -9.43 26.90 -45.75
N ALA A 568 -9.65 26.88 -44.43
CA ALA A 568 -10.15 28.02 -43.67
C ALA A 568 -9.19 29.22 -43.69
N SER A 569 -7.87 28.99 -43.67
CA SER A 569 -6.86 30.04 -43.78
C SER A 569 -6.82 30.64 -45.20
N ALA A 570 -7.00 29.82 -46.25
CA ALA A 570 -7.05 30.27 -47.63
C ALA A 570 -8.29 31.13 -47.98
N ASP A 571 -9.44 30.86 -47.32
CA ASP A 571 -10.68 31.64 -47.50
C ASP A 571 -10.72 32.95 -46.66
N THR A 572 -9.69 33.22 -45.85
CA THR A 572 -9.63 34.34 -44.91
C THR A 572 -8.78 35.51 -45.44
N ASP A 573 -9.19 36.77 -45.24
CA ASP A 573 -8.33 37.94 -45.54
C ASP A 573 -7.11 37.96 -44.60
N PRO A 574 -5.86 37.83 -45.12
CA PRO A 574 -4.65 37.79 -44.30
C PRO A 574 -4.49 39.02 -43.39
N LYS A 575 -4.96 40.20 -43.80
CA LYS A 575 -4.86 41.42 -42.98
C LYS A 575 -5.83 41.41 -41.81
N GLN A 576 -7.02 40.84 -42.00
CA GLN A 576 -7.98 40.65 -40.91
C GLN A 576 -7.49 39.58 -39.94
N ALA A 577 -6.93 38.48 -40.45
CA ALA A 577 -6.30 37.43 -39.65
C ALA A 577 -5.15 37.97 -38.79
N GLU A 578 -4.20 38.68 -39.40
CA GLU A 578 -3.06 39.30 -38.70
C GLU A 578 -3.52 40.34 -37.67
N HIS A 579 -4.52 41.16 -37.98
CA HIS A 579 -5.07 42.13 -37.03
C HIS A 579 -5.75 41.45 -35.83
N PHE A 580 -6.59 40.45 -36.08
CA PHE A 580 -7.33 39.77 -35.01
C PHE A 580 -6.39 38.94 -34.12
N HIS A 581 -5.63 38.02 -34.71
CA HIS A 581 -4.73 37.13 -33.94
C HIS A 581 -3.53 37.86 -33.34
N GLY A 582 -3.08 38.96 -33.96
CA GLY A 582 -1.96 39.76 -33.47
C GLY A 582 -2.31 40.89 -32.49
N LYS A 583 -3.60 41.29 -32.36
CA LYS A 583 -4.00 42.42 -31.48
C LYS A 583 -5.26 42.17 -30.67
N VAL A 584 -6.36 41.74 -31.30
CA VAL A 584 -7.67 41.62 -30.65
C VAL A 584 -7.72 40.38 -29.74
N LEU A 585 -7.33 39.21 -30.26
CA LEU A 585 -7.37 37.95 -29.53
C LEU A 585 -6.40 37.91 -28.33
N PRO A 586 -5.15 38.43 -28.40
CA PRO A 586 -4.30 38.58 -27.24
C PRO A 586 -4.94 39.45 -26.15
N LEU A 587 -5.56 40.57 -26.53
CA LEU A 587 -6.25 41.44 -25.58
C LEU A 587 -7.43 40.74 -24.89
N LEU A 588 -8.26 40.02 -25.64
CA LEU A 588 -9.36 39.23 -25.09
C LEU A 588 -8.85 38.10 -24.16
N ARG A 589 -7.75 37.42 -24.53
CA ARG A 589 -7.11 36.39 -23.70
C ARG A 589 -6.61 36.96 -22.37
N GLU A 590 -5.80 38.02 -22.42
CA GLU A 590 -5.18 38.63 -21.24
C GLU A 590 -6.18 39.29 -20.28
N GLN A 591 -7.20 39.97 -20.82
CA GLN A 591 -8.07 40.85 -20.02
C GLN A 591 -9.47 40.26 -19.75
N CYS A 592 -9.96 39.35 -20.59
CA CYS A 592 -11.35 38.87 -20.54
C CYS A 592 -11.49 37.38 -20.25
N PHE A 593 -10.64 36.51 -20.83
CA PHE A 593 -10.87 35.05 -20.79
C PHE A 593 -10.80 34.47 -19.38
N ARG A 594 -10.01 35.05 -18.47
CA ARG A 594 -9.96 34.63 -17.05
C ARG A 594 -11.31 34.60 -16.34
N CYS A 595 -12.27 35.41 -16.79
CA CYS A 595 -13.65 35.44 -16.27
C CYS A 595 -14.68 34.94 -17.28
N HIS A 596 -14.42 35.09 -18.57
CA HIS A 596 -15.36 34.88 -19.68
C HIS A 596 -14.73 34.07 -20.82
N GLY A 597 -14.10 32.95 -20.51
CA GLY A 597 -13.43 32.06 -21.46
C GLY A 597 -12.99 30.77 -20.77
N GLU A 598 -12.03 30.90 -19.86
CA GLU A 598 -11.68 29.88 -18.87
C GLU A 598 -12.88 29.58 -17.97
N LYS A 599 -13.57 30.66 -17.55
CA LYS A 599 -14.80 30.62 -16.76
C LYS A 599 -15.99 31.15 -17.56
N SER A 600 -17.19 30.93 -17.03
CA SER A 600 -18.45 31.52 -17.52
C SER A 600 -19.09 32.38 -16.43
N LYS A 601 -18.40 33.42 -15.95
CA LYS A 601 -19.04 34.36 -15.01
C LYS A 601 -20.17 35.11 -15.71
N GLY A 602 -21.32 35.20 -15.05
CA GLY A 602 -22.52 35.80 -15.64
C GLY A 602 -23.00 35.06 -16.89
N ASP A 603 -22.78 33.75 -16.96
CA ASP A 603 -23.00 32.86 -18.12
C ASP A 603 -22.34 33.30 -19.45
N LEU A 604 -21.46 34.31 -19.42
CA LEU A 604 -20.79 34.86 -20.59
C LEU A 604 -19.49 34.11 -20.92
N LYS A 605 -19.33 33.73 -22.18
CA LYS A 605 -18.07 33.28 -22.79
C LYS A 605 -17.72 34.12 -24.03
N LEU A 606 -16.45 34.48 -24.16
CA LEU A 606 -15.87 35.31 -25.21
C LEU A 606 -14.74 34.58 -25.97
N ASN A 607 -14.48 33.30 -25.69
CA ASN A 607 -13.39 32.52 -26.29
C ASN A 607 -13.72 31.88 -27.65
N SER A 608 -14.92 32.12 -28.18
CA SER A 608 -15.28 31.83 -29.57
C SER A 608 -16.29 32.86 -30.09
N ARG A 609 -16.45 32.93 -31.40
CA ARG A 609 -17.40 33.86 -32.02
C ARG A 609 -18.84 33.52 -31.65
N GLU A 610 -19.27 32.26 -31.76
CA GLU A 610 -20.64 31.85 -31.39
C GLU A 610 -20.95 32.12 -29.91
N ALA A 611 -19.95 32.09 -29.03
CA ALA A 611 -20.13 32.43 -27.62
C ALA A 611 -20.26 33.94 -27.42
N ALA A 612 -19.37 34.74 -28.03
CA ALA A 612 -19.42 36.20 -27.93
C ALA A 612 -20.70 36.81 -28.54
N LEU A 613 -21.33 36.14 -29.50
CA LEU A 613 -22.62 36.53 -30.10
C LEU A 613 -23.85 36.14 -29.25
N LYS A 614 -23.67 35.42 -28.14
CA LYS A 614 -24.76 35.07 -27.21
C LYS A 614 -24.85 36.06 -26.07
N ALA A 615 -26.02 36.06 -25.41
CA ALA A 615 -26.19 36.74 -24.14
C ALA A 615 -25.63 35.92 -22.99
N GLY A 616 -25.20 36.61 -21.93
CA GLY A 616 -25.04 36.02 -20.59
C GLY A 616 -26.30 36.23 -19.75
N GLU A 617 -26.13 36.32 -18.42
CA GLU A 617 -27.20 36.65 -17.44
C GLU A 617 -27.94 37.96 -17.73
N SER A 618 -27.35 38.87 -18.52
CA SER A 618 -27.98 40.14 -18.91
C SER A 618 -29.13 40.00 -19.92
N GLU A 619 -29.31 38.82 -20.54
CA GLU A 619 -30.19 38.57 -21.70
C GLU A 619 -29.88 39.41 -22.96
N ILE A 620 -28.83 40.25 -22.92
CA ILE A 620 -28.33 41.07 -24.05
C ILE A 620 -27.09 40.39 -24.64
N PRO A 621 -26.98 40.21 -25.98
CA PRO A 621 -25.77 39.69 -26.62
C PRO A 621 -24.53 40.48 -26.24
N ALA A 622 -23.44 39.79 -25.88
CA ALA A 622 -22.20 40.47 -25.50
C ALA A 622 -21.61 41.25 -26.68
N VAL A 623 -21.69 40.71 -27.89
CA VAL A 623 -21.28 41.37 -29.13
C VAL A 623 -22.40 41.29 -30.17
N VAL A 624 -22.80 42.46 -30.68
CA VAL A 624 -23.67 42.61 -31.85
C VAL A 624 -22.81 43.13 -33.01
N PRO A 625 -22.56 42.33 -34.06
CA PRO A 625 -21.73 42.72 -35.20
C PRO A 625 -22.14 44.04 -35.83
N GLY A 626 -21.23 45.01 -35.84
CA GLY A 626 -21.43 46.34 -36.42
C GLY A 626 -22.16 47.35 -35.53
N ASP A 627 -22.65 46.97 -34.35
CA ASP A 627 -23.44 47.83 -33.46
C ASP A 627 -22.82 47.88 -32.06
N LEU A 628 -22.20 49.02 -31.72
CA LEU A 628 -21.58 49.24 -30.42
C LEU A 628 -22.59 49.48 -29.30
N ASP A 629 -23.69 50.18 -29.59
CA ASP A 629 -24.68 50.57 -28.60
C ASP A 629 -25.54 49.36 -28.18
N ALA A 630 -25.69 48.38 -29.08
CA ALA A 630 -26.33 47.09 -28.79
C ALA A 630 -25.37 46.02 -28.23
N SER A 631 -24.05 46.27 -28.19
CA SER A 631 -23.05 45.32 -27.70
C SER A 631 -22.77 45.49 -26.20
N GLU A 632 -23.28 44.58 -25.38
CA GLU A 632 -23.14 44.67 -23.92
C GLU A 632 -21.66 44.68 -23.45
N LEU A 633 -20.76 44.00 -24.16
CA LEU A 633 -19.31 44.05 -23.91
C LEU A 633 -18.78 45.50 -23.94
N ILE A 634 -19.21 46.30 -24.91
CA ILE A 634 -18.74 47.68 -25.10
C ILE A 634 -19.31 48.59 -24.00
N SER A 635 -20.58 48.41 -23.62
CA SER A 635 -21.22 49.07 -22.48
C SER A 635 -20.48 48.80 -21.16
N GLN A 636 -20.13 47.53 -20.90
CA GLN A 636 -19.47 47.12 -19.65
C GLN A 636 -18.00 47.58 -19.57
N ILE A 637 -17.25 47.62 -20.69
CA ILE A 637 -15.89 48.20 -20.67
C ILE A 637 -15.90 49.73 -20.57
N ARG A 638 -16.82 50.42 -21.25
CA ARG A 638 -16.94 51.89 -21.22
C ARG A 638 -17.41 52.44 -19.88
N SER A 639 -18.20 51.67 -19.13
CA SER A 639 -18.61 52.01 -17.76
C SER A 639 -17.54 51.74 -16.69
N GLY A 640 -16.42 51.08 -17.06
CA GLY A 640 -15.38 50.64 -16.13
C GLY A 640 -15.79 49.46 -15.25
N ALA A 641 -16.90 48.79 -15.57
CA ALA A 641 -17.37 47.61 -14.84
C ALA A 641 -16.56 46.34 -15.22
N MET A 642 -16.02 46.29 -16.43
CA MET A 642 -15.18 45.19 -16.93
C MET A 642 -13.89 45.71 -17.60
N PRO A 643 -12.74 45.05 -17.41
CA PRO A 643 -12.46 44.04 -16.39
C PRO A 643 -12.51 44.66 -14.98
N PRO A 644 -12.86 43.88 -13.94
CA PRO A 644 -13.00 44.38 -12.56
C PRO A 644 -11.64 44.52 -11.88
N THR A 645 -10.83 45.45 -12.40
CA THR A 645 -9.47 45.78 -11.98
C THR A 645 -9.38 47.29 -11.75
N ASP A 646 -8.57 47.72 -10.77
CA ASP A 646 -8.49 49.13 -10.36
C ASP A 646 -8.20 50.12 -11.51
N ASP A 647 -7.49 49.69 -12.56
CA ASP A 647 -7.10 50.50 -13.73
C ASP A 647 -7.98 50.28 -15.00
N GLY A 648 -8.83 49.25 -15.03
CA GLY A 648 -9.66 48.87 -16.20
C GLY A 648 -8.87 48.55 -17.50
N LEU A 649 -9.53 48.70 -18.65
CA LEU A 649 -8.84 48.76 -19.96
C LEU A 649 -8.39 50.19 -20.25
N SER A 650 -7.19 50.34 -20.83
CA SER A 650 -6.75 51.64 -21.37
C SER A 650 -7.54 52.03 -22.62
N GLU A 651 -7.68 53.32 -22.89
CA GLU A 651 -8.45 53.82 -24.06
C GLU A 651 -8.02 53.19 -25.40
N PRO A 652 -6.72 53.01 -25.73
CA PRO A 652 -6.32 52.32 -26.96
C PRO A 652 -6.77 50.85 -27.05
N GLN A 653 -6.98 50.17 -25.90
CA GLN A 653 -7.53 48.82 -25.85
C GLN A 653 -9.05 48.82 -26.05
N ILE A 654 -9.76 49.80 -25.49
CA ILE A 654 -11.20 49.99 -25.70
C ILE A 654 -11.48 50.34 -27.17
N GLU A 655 -10.75 51.30 -27.74
CA GLU A 655 -10.84 51.68 -29.16
C GLU A 655 -10.58 50.49 -30.10
N LEU A 656 -9.65 49.59 -29.75
CA LEU A 656 -9.36 48.37 -30.50
C LEU A 656 -10.54 47.38 -30.48
N LEU A 657 -11.14 47.14 -29.31
CA LEU A 657 -12.30 46.24 -29.19
C LEU A 657 -13.54 46.84 -29.88
N GLU A 658 -13.78 48.13 -29.72
CA GLU A 658 -14.84 48.83 -30.47
C GLU A 658 -14.62 48.72 -31.98
N GLN A 659 -13.40 48.92 -32.46
CA GLN A 659 -13.12 48.83 -33.90
C GLN A 659 -13.39 47.41 -34.42
N TRP A 660 -12.96 46.38 -33.69
CA TRP A 660 -13.27 45.00 -34.02
C TRP A 660 -14.78 44.71 -34.07
N VAL A 661 -15.57 45.25 -33.14
CA VAL A 661 -17.04 45.11 -33.16
C VAL A 661 -17.66 45.87 -34.34
N ARG A 662 -17.24 47.11 -34.63
CA ARG A 662 -17.66 47.89 -35.82
C ARG A 662 -17.39 47.13 -37.12
N ASP A 663 -16.24 46.47 -37.20
CA ASP A 663 -15.82 45.69 -38.37
C ASP A 663 -16.56 44.33 -38.49
N GLY A 664 -17.59 44.10 -37.67
CA GLY A 664 -18.47 42.92 -37.74
C GLY A 664 -18.10 41.78 -36.80
N ALA A 665 -17.22 42.04 -35.82
CA ALA A 665 -16.68 41.05 -34.90
C ALA A 665 -16.21 39.79 -35.63
N VAL A 666 -15.42 39.99 -36.69
CA VAL A 666 -14.89 38.89 -37.51
C VAL A 666 -13.92 38.10 -36.66
N TRP A 667 -14.04 36.78 -36.69
CA TRP A 667 -13.15 35.83 -36.00
C TRP A 667 -12.45 34.99 -37.07
N PRO A 668 -11.47 35.57 -37.79
CA PRO A 668 -10.81 34.93 -38.91
C PRO A 668 -10.09 33.64 -38.49
N ALA A 669 -9.92 32.71 -39.43
CA ALA A 669 -9.03 31.57 -39.21
C ALA A 669 -7.60 32.06 -38.88
N PRO A 670 -6.81 31.30 -38.09
CA PRO A 670 -5.41 31.64 -37.88
C PRO A 670 -4.65 31.75 -39.21
N PRO A 671 -3.72 32.71 -39.35
CA PRO A 671 -2.79 32.70 -40.48
C PRO A 671 -1.88 31.48 -40.33
N LEU A 672 -1.75 30.68 -41.39
CA LEU A 672 -0.89 29.49 -41.42
C LEU A 672 0.23 29.69 -42.45
N ALA A 673 1.46 29.36 -42.08
CA ALA A 673 2.53 29.12 -43.03
C ALA A 673 2.57 27.63 -43.41
N ASP A 674 3.06 27.32 -44.62
CA ASP A 674 3.24 25.92 -45.08
C ASP A 674 4.02 25.06 -44.07
N ALA A 675 4.97 25.67 -43.35
CA ALA A 675 5.80 25.02 -42.36
C ALA A 675 5.05 24.63 -41.07
N ASP A 676 3.94 25.31 -40.73
CA ASP A 676 3.17 25.04 -39.51
C ASP A 676 2.36 23.74 -39.62
N VAL A 677 1.99 23.37 -40.85
CA VAL A 677 1.19 22.18 -41.19
C VAL A 677 1.98 21.10 -41.92
N ALA A 678 3.25 21.35 -42.27
CA ALA A 678 4.11 20.38 -42.96
C ALA A 678 4.30 19.11 -42.09
N LEU A 679 3.99 17.95 -42.66
CA LEU A 679 4.23 16.65 -42.01
C LEU A 679 5.73 16.37 -41.93
N ALA A 680 6.23 16.05 -40.74
CA ALA A 680 7.60 15.57 -40.59
C ALA A 680 7.78 14.18 -41.24
N ALA A 681 9.02 13.89 -41.65
CA ALA A 681 9.38 12.59 -42.22
C ALA A 681 9.18 11.46 -41.20
N VAL A 682 8.75 10.29 -41.67
CA VAL A 682 8.73 9.07 -40.86
C VAL A 682 10.17 8.65 -40.53
N VAL A 683 10.44 8.27 -39.28
CA VAL A 683 11.78 7.90 -38.83
C VAL A 683 12.21 6.53 -39.36
N ASP A 684 13.53 6.34 -39.49
CA ASP A 684 14.11 5.05 -39.86
C ASP A 684 13.92 3.97 -38.77
N ASP A 685 14.30 2.73 -39.08
CA ASP A 685 14.13 1.60 -38.17
C ASP A 685 14.99 1.68 -36.90
N GLN A 686 16.13 2.37 -36.91
CA GLN A 686 16.99 2.51 -35.72
C GLN A 686 16.39 3.53 -34.75
N ALA A 687 15.92 4.66 -35.26
CA ALA A 687 15.17 5.66 -34.50
C ALA A 687 13.82 5.12 -34.01
N PHE A 688 13.07 4.39 -34.84
CA PHE A 688 11.83 3.73 -34.42
C PHE A 688 12.09 2.72 -33.29
N LEU A 689 13.07 1.82 -33.46
CA LEU A 689 13.47 0.83 -32.46
C LEU A 689 13.78 1.50 -31.12
N ARG A 690 14.58 2.57 -31.13
CA ARG A 690 14.90 3.34 -29.91
C ARG A 690 13.64 3.89 -29.26
N ARG A 691 12.80 4.58 -30.04
CA ARG A 691 11.59 5.25 -29.56
C ARG A 691 10.62 4.25 -28.93
N ILE A 692 10.28 3.17 -29.65
CA ILE A 692 9.27 2.22 -29.17
C ILE A 692 9.72 1.46 -27.92
N TYR A 693 11.00 1.09 -27.81
CA TYR A 693 11.53 0.46 -26.60
C TYR A 693 11.45 1.38 -25.38
N LEU A 694 11.84 2.65 -25.54
CA LEU A 694 11.81 3.63 -24.45
C LEU A 694 10.37 3.98 -24.02
N ASP A 695 9.42 4.02 -24.97
CA ASP A 695 8.01 4.37 -24.73
C ASP A 695 7.13 3.23 -24.23
N THR A 696 7.56 1.98 -24.39
CA THR A 696 6.79 0.80 -23.95
C THR A 696 7.42 0.15 -22.72
N VAL A 697 8.72 -0.16 -22.77
CA VAL A 697 9.45 -0.92 -21.74
C VAL A 697 10.48 -0.09 -20.98
N GLY A 698 10.63 1.20 -21.29
CA GLY A 698 11.39 2.17 -20.50
C GLY A 698 12.92 2.08 -20.58
N VAL A 699 13.45 1.12 -21.35
CA VAL A 699 14.89 0.84 -21.47
C VAL A 699 15.25 0.48 -22.91
N PRO A 700 16.51 0.69 -23.37
CA PRO A 700 16.94 0.29 -24.70
C PRO A 700 16.92 -1.24 -24.88
N PRO A 701 16.79 -1.73 -26.12
CA PRO A 701 16.95 -3.15 -26.44
C PRO A 701 18.33 -3.67 -26.03
N THR A 702 18.41 -4.95 -25.69
CA THR A 702 19.69 -5.67 -25.70
C THR A 702 20.27 -5.72 -27.11
N PHE A 703 21.57 -5.98 -27.24
CA PHE A 703 22.22 -6.15 -28.54
C PHE A 703 21.54 -7.22 -29.42
N ALA A 704 21.12 -8.34 -28.82
CA ALA A 704 20.44 -9.42 -29.53
C ALA A 704 19.04 -9.00 -30.03
N GLU A 705 18.25 -8.29 -29.22
CA GLU A 705 16.96 -7.73 -29.62
C GLU A 705 17.12 -6.72 -30.77
N ALA A 706 18.09 -5.80 -30.66
CA ALA A 706 18.35 -4.79 -31.67
C ALA A 706 18.79 -5.43 -33.00
N GLN A 707 19.73 -6.38 -32.96
CA GLN A 707 20.18 -7.10 -34.15
C GLN A 707 19.05 -7.90 -34.80
N ALA A 708 18.21 -8.58 -34.01
CA ALA A 708 17.07 -9.34 -34.53
C ALA A 708 16.07 -8.44 -35.28
N PHE A 709 15.72 -7.28 -34.71
CA PHE A 709 14.81 -6.34 -35.38
C PHE A 709 15.42 -5.68 -36.62
N LEU A 710 16.70 -5.29 -36.57
CA LEU A 710 17.37 -4.64 -37.70
C LEU A 710 17.64 -5.61 -38.86
N ALA A 711 17.81 -6.90 -38.57
CA ALA A 711 17.92 -7.96 -39.58
C ALA A 711 16.57 -8.43 -40.16
N ASP A 712 15.44 -8.16 -39.47
CA ASP A 712 14.12 -8.53 -39.97
C ASP A 712 13.70 -7.70 -41.19
N SER A 713 13.30 -8.39 -42.26
CA SER A 713 12.81 -7.80 -43.52
C SER A 713 11.31 -8.02 -43.73
N HIS A 714 10.57 -8.48 -42.72
CA HIS A 714 9.12 -8.62 -42.78
C HIS A 714 8.45 -7.24 -42.91
N PRO A 715 7.44 -7.04 -43.79
CA PRO A 715 6.79 -5.73 -43.95
C PRO A 715 6.21 -5.21 -42.63
N ASP A 716 5.51 -6.08 -41.88
CA ASP A 716 4.87 -5.73 -40.61
C ASP A 716 5.81 -5.74 -39.39
N LYS A 717 7.15 -5.73 -39.57
CA LYS A 717 8.13 -5.85 -38.48
C LYS A 717 7.89 -4.88 -37.32
N ARG A 718 7.51 -3.63 -37.62
CA ARG A 718 7.22 -2.58 -36.62
C ARG A 718 6.00 -2.94 -35.76
N THR A 719 4.91 -3.35 -36.41
CA THR A 719 3.68 -3.79 -35.75
C THR A 719 3.92 -5.02 -34.86
N ARG A 720 4.67 -6.00 -35.36
CA ARG A 720 5.04 -7.21 -34.60
C ARG A 720 5.91 -6.90 -33.39
N LEU A 721 6.82 -5.93 -33.49
CA LEU A 721 7.61 -5.47 -32.36
C LEU A 721 6.73 -4.74 -31.32
N ILE A 722 5.82 -3.87 -31.76
CA ILE A 722 4.85 -3.20 -30.87
C ILE A 722 4.06 -4.25 -30.07
N ASP A 723 3.46 -5.24 -30.76
CA ASP A 723 2.70 -6.31 -30.11
C ASP A 723 3.55 -7.07 -29.08
N SER A 724 4.79 -7.44 -29.43
CA SER A 724 5.71 -8.14 -28.53
C SER A 724 6.17 -7.30 -27.32
N LEU A 725 6.26 -5.97 -27.46
CA LEU A 725 6.68 -5.07 -26.37
C LEU A 725 5.52 -4.72 -25.44
N LEU A 726 4.30 -4.67 -25.97
CA LEU A 726 3.10 -4.52 -25.15
C LEU A 726 2.87 -5.73 -24.26
N ASP A 727 3.21 -6.95 -24.70
CA ASP A 727 3.15 -8.16 -23.87
C ASP A 727 4.34 -8.33 -22.90
N ASP A 728 5.38 -7.49 -22.99
CA ASP A 728 6.60 -7.66 -22.22
C ASP A 728 6.42 -7.29 -20.73
N PRO A 729 6.89 -8.12 -19.77
CA PRO A 729 6.82 -7.79 -18.33
C PRO A 729 7.46 -6.44 -17.94
N ARG A 730 8.44 -5.94 -18.71
CA ARG A 730 9.08 -4.63 -18.53
C ARG A 730 8.11 -3.46 -18.77
N TYR A 731 7.00 -3.67 -19.49
CA TYR A 731 5.96 -2.65 -19.68
C TYR A 731 5.44 -2.13 -18.34
N ALA A 732 5.22 -3.03 -17.38
CA ALA A 732 4.79 -2.65 -16.03
C ALA A 732 5.83 -1.79 -15.31
N ASP A 733 7.12 -2.09 -15.44
CA ASP A 733 8.20 -1.30 -14.82
C ASP A 733 8.23 0.14 -15.34
N HIS A 734 8.05 0.34 -16.66
CA HIS A 734 8.06 1.66 -17.28
C HIS A 734 6.93 2.55 -16.76
N TRP A 735 5.70 2.04 -16.80
CA TRP A 735 4.50 2.80 -16.44
C TRP A 735 4.36 3.09 -14.94
N MET A 736 5.14 2.42 -14.07
CA MET A 736 5.11 2.70 -12.63
C MET A 736 5.40 4.16 -12.29
N SER A 737 6.38 4.80 -12.94
CA SER A 737 6.76 6.19 -12.64
C SER A 737 5.56 7.15 -12.73
N PHE A 738 4.84 7.09 -13.86
CA PHE A 738 3.63 7.87 -14.11
C PHE A 738 2.54 7.60 -13.06
N TRP A 739 2.29 6.34 -12.72
CA TRP A 739 1.23 5.99 -11.76
C TRP A 739 1.57 6.37 -10.31
N LEU A 740 2.84 6.30 -9.90
CA LEU A 740 3.28 6.75 -8.57
C LEU A 740 3.11 8.28 -8.42
N ASP A 741 3.39 9.02 -9.49
CA ASP A 741 3.20 10.47 -9.59
C ASP A 741 1.71 10.86 -9.59
N ALA A 742 0.90 10.22 -10.46
CA ALA A 742 -0.53 10.50 -10.58
C ALA A 742 -1.33 10.13 -9.32
N LEU A 743 -0.90 9.11 -8.56
CA LEU A 743 -1.57 8.66 -7.34
C LEU A 743 -0.92 9.17 -6.04
N ALA A 744 0.11 10.03 -6.14
CA ALA A 744 0.86 10.60 -5.03
C ALA A 744 1.34 9.54 -4.02
N GLU A 745 2.09 8.54 -4.50
CA GLU A 745 2.62 7.45 -3.69
C GLU A 745 3.85 7.90 -2.89
N ASN A 746 3.78 7.79 -1.56
CA ASN A 746 4.67 8.49 -0.64
C ASN A 746 5.04 7.65 0.60
N PRO A 747 5.64 6.45 0.44
CA PRO A 747 6.01 5.58 1.54
C PRO A 747 7.28 6.09 2.24
N SER A 748 7.30 5.96 3.57
CA SER A 748 8.43 6.37 4.40
C SER A 748 9.07 5.18 5.12
N LEU A 749 10.40 5.03 4.98
CA LEU A 749 11.17 3.94 5.59
C LEU A 749 11.23 4.03 7.12
N LEU A 750 11.37 5.24 7.65
CA LEU A 750 11.51 5.50 9.09
C LEU A 750 10.19 5.96 9.72
N ASN A 751 10.08 7.24 10.06
CA ASN A 751 8.86 7.82 10.61
C ASN A 751 7.93 8.22 9.48
N ALA A 752 6.63 8.02 9.69
CA ALA A 752 5.63 8.63 8.85
C ALA A 752 5.74 10.16 8.92
N SER A 753 5.63 10.81 7.78
CA SER A 753 5.56 12.27 7.62
C SER A 753 4.20 12.66 7.08
N LEU A 754 3.91 13.96 6.99
CA LEU A 754 2.71 14.48 6.34
C LEU A 754 2.47 13.84 4.97
N ASN A 755 1.26 13.31 4.80
CA ASN A 755 0.76 12.55 3.64
C ASN A 755 1.56 11.28 3.30
N SER A 756 2.34 10.68 4.22
CA SER A 756 2.92 9.36 3.96
C SER A 756 1.83 8.31 3.70
N THR A 757 2.05 7.44 2.73
CA THR A 757 1.14 6.35 2.33
C THR A 757 1.67 4.98 2.79
N GLY A 758 0.84 3.95 2.63
CA GLY A 758 1.34 2.57 2.53
C GLY A 758 2.01 2.34 1.17
N PRO A 759 2.78 1.24 0.99
CA PRO A 759 3.49 0.94 -0.24
C PRO A 759 2.56 0.29 -1.28
N PHE A 760 1.45 0.97 -1.62
CA PHE A 760 0.45 0.48 -2.58
C PHE A 760 0.98 0.42 -4.03
N ARG A 761 2.21 0.90 -4.27
CA ARG A 761 2.99 0.65 -5.49
C ARG A 761 2.95 -0.81 -5.95
N TRP A 762 2.93 -1.77 -5.02
CA TRP A 762 2.91 -3.19 -5.35
C TRP A 762 1.60 -3.64 -5.98
N PHE A 763 0.46 -3.14 -5.49
CA PHE A 763 -0.85 -3.35 -6.12
C PHE A 763 -0.88 -2.76 -7.54
N VAL A 764 -0.33 -1.56 -7.75
CA VAL A 764 -0.26 -0.92 -9.08
C VAL A 764 0.61 -1.74 -10.03
N TYR A 765 1.82 -2.11 -9.61
CA TYR A 765 2.74 -2.93 -10.42
C TYR A 765 2.11 -4.29 -10.81
N GLU A 766 1.46 -4.96 -9.86
CA GLU A 766 0.77 -6.23 -10.13
C GLU A 766 -0.43 -6.05 -11.07
N ALA A 767 -1.17 -4.94 -10.97
CA ALA A 767 -2.28 -4.64 -11.87
C ALA A 767 -1.80 -4.37 -13.31
N LEU A 768 -0.75 -3.56 -13.49
CA LEU A 768 -0.16 -3.29 -14.80
C LEU A 768 0.42 -4.57 -15.44
N ARG A 769 1.11 -5.40 -14.65
CA ARG A 769 1.79 -6.60 -15.14
C ARG A 769 0.86 -7.78 -15.43
N ASP A 770 -0.32 -7.80 -14.81
CA ASP A 770 -1.41 -8.74 -15.15
C ASP A 770 -2.38 -8.19 -16.20
N ASP A 771 -2.10 -7.00 -16.74
CA ASP A 771 -2.92 -6.27 -17.70
C ASP A 771 -4.39 -6.10 -17.27
N LYS A 772 -4.59 -5.68 -16.02
CA LYS A 772 -5.94 -5.46 -15.50
C LYS A 772 -6.61 -4.30 -16.27
N PRO A 773 -7.84 -4.51 -16.78
CA PRO A 773 -8.70 -3.43 -17.26
C PRO A 773 -8.72 -2.22 -16.32
N LEU A 774 -8.66 -1.02 -16.88
CA LEU A 774 -8.42 0.17 -16.08
C LEU A 774 -9.58 0.48 -15.12
N ASP A 775 -10.83 0.22 -15.51
CA ASP A 775 -12.00 0.37 -14.63
C ASP A 775 -11.91 -0.58 -13.41
N ARG A 776 -11.40 -1.80 -13.61
CA ARG A 776 -11.06 -2.76 -12.57
C ARG A 776 -9.94 -2.24 -11.68
N MET A 777 -8.81 -1.80 -12.24
CA MET A 777 -7.69 -1.27 -11.43
C MET A 777 -8.13 -0.08 -10.57
N VAL A 778 -8.87 0.87 -11.14
CA VAL A 778 -9.35 2.07 -10.43
C VAL A 778 -10.41 1.71 -9.37
N THR A 779 -11.30 0.77 -9.65
CA THR A 779 -12.26 0.28 -8.64
C THR A 779 -11.57 -0.45 -7.49
N GLU A 780 -10.63 -1.34 -7.79
CA GLU A 780 -9.84 -2.06 -6.79
C GLU A 780 -8.98 -1.11 -5.94
N LEU A 781 -8.45 -0.03 -6.54
CA LEU A 781 -7.77 1.05 -5.84
C LEU A 781 -8.72 1.76 -4.85
N LEU A 782 -9.85 2.26 -5.36
CA LEU A 782 -10.81 3.07 -4.61
C LEU A 782 -11.50 2.28 -3.48
N MET A 783 -11.63 0.96 -3.61
CA MET A 783 -12.20 0.11 -2.56
C MET A 783 -11.32 -0.02 -1.31
N LEU A 784 -10.01 0.27 -1.42
CA LEU A 784 -9.01 0.22 -0.34
C LEU A 784 -8.94 -1.18 0.31
N ARG A 785 -8.55 -2.17 -0.49
CA ARG A 785 -8.53 -3.61 -0.15
C ARG A 785 -7.13 -4.11 0.25
N GLY A 786 -7.10 -5.30 0.86
CA GLY A 786 -5.87 -5.96 1.26
C GLY A 786 -5.13 -5.28 2.43
N GLY A 787 -3.85 -5.64 2.57
CA GLY A 787 -2.96 -5.21 3.64
C GLY A 787 -2.33 -3.86 3.33
N ALA A 788 -2.70 -2.83 4.09
CA ALA A 788 -2.30 -1.46 3.81
C ALA A 788 -0.78 -1.21 3.97
N ALA A 789 -0.07 -2.09 4.68
CA ALA A 789 1.38 -1.98 4.89
C ALA A 789 2.16 -3.08 4.13
N GLU A 790 1.45 -4.10 3.65
CA GLU A 790 1.91 -5.25 2.85
C GLU A 790 1.87 -4.98 1.33
N GLY A 791 1.23 -3.87 0.91
CA GLY A 791 1.21 -3.40 -0.47
C GLY A 791 -0.12 -3.55 -1.21
N GLY A 792 -1.21 -3.88 -0.50
CA GLY A 792 -2.57 -3.83 -1.06
C GLY A 792 -3.06 -2.40 -1.28
N SER A 793 -4.15 -2.22 -2.04
CA SER A 793 -4.70 -0.89 -2.36
C SER A 793 -5.16 -0.10 -1.13
N ALA A 794 -5.41 -0.75 0.01
CA ALA A 794 -5.63 -0.09 1.29
C ALA A 794 -4.51 0.87 1.70
N GLY A 795 -3.28 0.67 1.20
CA GLY A 795 -2.15 1.59 1.39
C GLY A 795 -2.37 2.97 0.78
N PHE A 796 -3.19 3.08 -0.29
CA PHE A 796 -3.59 4.36 -0.88
C PHE A 796 -4.41 5.19 0.10
N GLY A 797 -5.25 4.56 0.92
CA GLY A 797 -6.12 5.23 1.90
C GLY A 797 -5.39 5.84 3.10
N ILE A 798 -4.09 5.56 3.25
CA ILE A 798 -3.24 6.17 4.27
C ILE A 798 -2.79 7.56 3.79
N ALA A 799 -2.95 8.56 4.67
CA ALA A 799 -2.23 9.83 4.62
C ALA A 799 -1.85 10.18 6.07
N ALA A 800 -0.63 9.86 6.47
CA ALA A 800 -0.16 10.09 7.83
C ALA A 800 -0.06 11.59 8.16
N GLU A 801 -0.22 11.94 9.43
CA GLU A 801 -0.22 13.31 9.96
C GLU A 801 -1.25 14.26 9.30
N ASN A 802 -2.20 13.73 8.51
CA ASN A 802 -3.26 14.48 7.85
C ASN A 802 -4.57 14.49 8.67
N ASP A 803 -5.21 15.65 8.78
CA ASP A 803 -6.43 15.88 9.56
C ASP A 803 -7.74 15.47 8.85
N ALA A 804 -7.74 15.38 7.51
CA ALA A 804 -8.83 14.83 6.71
C ALA A 804 -8.26 13.98 5.53
N PRO A 805 -7.81 12.75 5.79
CA PRO A 805 -7.08 11.93 4.82
C PRO A 805 -7.92 11.62 3.56
N MET A 806 -9.21 11.34 3.70
CA MET A 806 -10.09 11.03 2.56
C MET A 806 -10.30 12.23 1.62
N ALA A 807 -10.21 13.47 2.12
CA ALA A 807 -10.23 14.66 1.28
C ALA A 807 -8.88 14.87 0.56
N ALA A 808 -7.74 14.47 1.15
CA ALA A 808 -6.49 14.48 0.39
C ALA A 808 -6.54 13.48 -0.79
N LYS A 809 -7.15 12.31 -0.56
CA LYS A 809 -7.38 11.30 -1.62
C LYS A 809 -8.45 11.73 -2.63
N GLY A 810 -9.48 12.44 -2.20
CA GLY A 810 -10.50 13.04 -3.09
C GLY A 810 -9.90 13.94 -4.17
N HIS A 811 -8.97 14.82 -3.79
CA HIS A 811 -8.23 15.66 -4.75
C HIS A 811 -7.36 14.82 -5.70
N ILE A 812 -6.61 13.83 -5.20
CA ILE A 812 -5.77 12.95 -6.04
C ILE A 812 -6.62 12.23 -7.10
N ILE A 813 -7.75 11.63 -6.73
CA ILE A 813 -8.58 10.87 -7.67
C ILE A 813 -9.30 11.78 -8.67
N ALA A 814 -9.68 13.00 -8.27
CA ALA A 814 -10.32 13.97 -9.17
C ALA A 814 -9.33 14.49 -10.23
N SER A 815 -8.10 14.82 -9.83
CA SER A 815 -7.05 15.23 -10.79
C SER A 815 -6.66 14.06 -11.69
N ALA A 816 -6.33 12.89 -11.11
CA ALA A 816 -5.86 11.73 -11.87
C ALA A 816 -6.88 11.21 -12.89
N PHE A 817 -8.15 11.09 -12.48
CA PHE A 817 -9.18 10.39 -13.27
C PHE A 817 -10.23 11.31 -13.91
N LEU A 818 -10.40 12.56 -13.48
CA LEU A 818 -11.43 13.47 -14.01
C LEU A 818 -10.87 14.77 -14.59
N GLY A 819 -9.58 15.07 -14.39
CA GLY A 819 -8.99 16.35 -14.78
C GLY A 819 -9.65 17.53 -14.06
N ILE A 820 -9.98 17.34 -12.77
CA ILE A 820 -10.66 18.32 -11.91
C ILE A 820 -9.74 18.66 -10.74
N GLU A 821 -9.42 19.94 -10.59
CA GLU A 821 -8.61 20.44 -9.48
C GLU A 821 -9.45 20.73 -8.23
N LEU A 822 -8.97 20.29 -7.06
CA LEU A 822 -9.63 20.38 -5.75
C LEU A 822 -8.68 20.77 -4.59
N GLN A 823 -7.42 21.13 -4.87
CA GLN A 823 -6.44 21.49 -3.85
C GLN A 823 -6.89 22.73 -3.05
N CYS A 824 -7.40 23.76 -3.74
CA CYS A 824 -8.00 24.95 -3.12
C CYS A 824 -9.23 24.57 -2.27
N ALA A 825 -10.07 23.66 -2.80
CA ALA A 825 -11.28 23.14 -2.15
C ALA A 825 -11.01 22.44 -0.79
N ARG A 826 -9.75 22.23 -0.41
CA ARG A 826 -9.39 21.79 0.94
C ARG A 826 -9.81 22.80 2.02
N CYS A 827 -9.50 24.08 1.86
CA CYS A 827 -9.62 25.07 2.93
C CYS A 827 -10.74 26.10 2.75
N HIS A 828 -11.14 26.33 1.50
CA HIS A 828 -12.14 27.29 1.07
C HIS A 828 -12.67 26.87 -0.32
N ASP A 829 -13.74 27.49 -0.81
CA ASP A 829 -14.20 27.26 -2.19
C ASP A 829 -13.15 27.77 -3.19
N SER A 830 -13.01 27.12 -4.34
CA SER A 830 -11.94 27.44 -5.27
C SER A 830 -12.11 28.85 -5.86
N PRO A 831 -11.11 29.74 -5.76
CA PRO A 831 -11.16 31.05 -6.42
C PRO A 831 -10.86 30.93 -7.92
N TYR A 832 -10.32 29.78 -8.37
CA TYR A 832 -9.86 29.54 -9.74
C TYR A 832 -10.73 28.52 -10.50
N HIS A 833 -11.50 27.69 -9.80
CA HIS A 833 -12.30 26.60 -10.37
C HIS A 833 -13.77 26.73 -9.96
N SER A 834 -14.68 26.02 -10.63
CA SER A 834 -16.10 25.94 -10.24
C SER A 834 -16.33 25.08 -9.00
N THR A 835 -15.29 24.41 -8.49
CA THR A 835 -15.35 23.46 -7.39
C THR A 835 -15.38 24.12 -6.00
N SER A 836 -16.28 23.66 -5.15
CA SER A 836 -16.45 24.09 -3.76
C SER A 836 -15.75 23.18 -2.75
N GLN A 837 -15.57 23.68 -1.52
CA GLN A 837 -15.15 22.86 -0.39
C GLN A 837 -16.17 21.74 -0.10
N ARG A 838 -17.47 21.95 -0.38
CA ARG A 838 -18.47 20.90 -0.22
C ARG A 838 -18.17 19.72 -1.14
N ASP A 839 -17.86 19.96 -2.42
CA ASP A 839 -17.63 18.90 -3.40
C ASP A 839 -16.50 17.95 -3.00
N LEU A 840 -15.38 18.52 -2.54
CA LEU A 840 -14.26 17.72 -2.04
C LEU A 840 -14.63 16.90 -0.79
N TYR A 841 -15.39 17.49 0.14
CA TYR A 841 -15.79 16.79 1.34
C TYR A 841 -16.94 15.78 1.11
N SER A 842 -17.72 15.93 0.03
CA SER A 842 -18.68 14.92 -0.44
C SER A 842 -17.94 13.68 -0.98
N LEU A 843 -16.89 13.85 -1.78
CA LEU A 843 -15.98 12.72 -2.14
C LEU A 843 -15.39 12.05 -0.90
N ALA A 844 -14.93 12.86 0.07
CA ALA A 844 -14.35 12.35 1.32
C ALA A 844 -15.38 11.56 2.16
N ALA A 845 -16.65 11.95 2.14
CA ALA A 845 -17.74 11.22 2.77
C ALA A 845 -18.04 9.89 2.06
N MET A 846 -18.09 9.90 0.73
CA MET A 846 -18.29 8.70 -0.09
C MET A 846 -17.19 7.65 0.18
N MET A 847 -15.92 8.05 0.04
CA MET A 847 -14.76 7.19 0.30
C MET A 847 -14.67 6.76 1.78
N GLY A 848 -15.04 7.67 2.70
CA GLY A 848 -15.06 7.42 4.14
C GLY A 848 -16.18 6.51 4.63
N ARG A 849 -17.22 6.23 3.80
CA ARG A 849 -18.45 5.50 4.16
C ARG A 849 -19.23 6.11 5.33
N LYS A 850 -19.20 7.43 5.46
CA LYS A 850 -19.87 8.19 6.53
C LYS A 850 -19.86 9.69 6.20
N SER A 851 -20.80 10.45 6.76
CA SER A 851 -20.70 11.91 6.75
C SER A 851 -19.42 12.38 7.44
N VAL A 852 -18.85 13.48 6.94
CA VAL A 852 -17.63 14.10 7.46
C VAL A 852 -17.87 15.56 7.82
N THR A 853 -17.00 16.14 8.62
CA THR A 853 -16.91 17.60 8.84
C THR A 853 -15.52 18.07 8.46
N VAL A 854 -15.40 19.33 8.04
CA VAL A 854 -14.08 19.93 7.75
C VAL A 854 -13.34 20.17 9.07
N PRO A 855 -12.10 19.69 9.25
CA PRO A 855 -11.31 19.99 10.44
C PRO A 855 -11.02 21.49 10.58
N LYS A 856 -10.85 21.98 11.82
CA LYS A 856 -10.50 23.39 12.08
C LYS A 856 -9.17 23.81 11.46
N THR A 857 -8.24 22.87 11.30
CA THR A 857 -6.93 23.04 10.63
C THR A 857 -7.02 23.06 9.11
N SER A 858 -8.15 22.62 8.53
CA SER A 858 -8.47 22.69 7.10
C SER A 858 -9.56 23.74 6.82
N ARG A 859 -9.62 24.83 7.60
CA ARG A 859 -10.52 25.97 7.38
C ARG A 859 -9.76 27.28 7.46
N VAL A 860 -10.15 28.25 6.65
CA VAL A 860 -9.73 29.66 6.82
C VAL A 860 -10.41 30.22 8.08
N PRO A 861 -9.67 30.79 9.06
CA PRO A 861 -10.29 31.37 10.27
C PRO A 861 -11.11 32.62 9.97
N ASP A 862 -12.25 32.81 10.64
CA ASP A 862 -13.16 33.96 10.47
C ASP A 862 -12.43 35.32 10.55
N ALA A 863 -11.44 35.43 11.44
CA ALA A 863 -10.60 36.61 11.63
C ALA A 863 -9.85 37.07 10.35
N PHE A 864 -9.60 36.17 9.39
CA PHE A 864 -9.05 36.52 8.08
C PHE A 864 -10.03 37.43 7.31
N PHE A 865 -11.30 37.04 7.23
CA PHE A 865 -12.34 37.81 6.55
C PHE A 865 -12.67 39.10 7.31
N GLU A 866 -12.68 39.06 8.65
CA GLU A 866 -12.85 40.26 9.48
C GLU A 866 -11.74 41.31 9.30
N SER A 867 -10.56 40.93 8.81
CA SER A 867 -9.44 41.84 8.56
C SER A 867 -9.50 42.57 7.21
N GLN A 868 -10.34 42.11 6.28
CA GLN A 868 -10.44 42.64 4.91
C GLN A 868 -11.67 43.54 4.68
N LYS A 869 -12.11 44.32 5.69
CA LYS A 869 -13.39 45.08 5.62
C LYS A 869 -13.51 46.04 4.44
N ASP A 870 -12.39 46.51 3.90
CA ASP A 870 -12.34 47.47 2.79
C ASP A 870 -12.05 46.80 1.42
N ARG A 871 -11.99 45.45 1.34
CA ARG A 871 -11.72 44.71 0.09
C ARG A 871 -12.54 43.42 0.00
N VAL A 872 -13.07 43.12 -1.19
CA VAL A 872 -13.74 41.83 -1.43
C VAL A 872 -12.70 40.71 -1.44
N SER A 873 -12.85 39.72 -0.56
CA SER A 873 -11.97 38.54 -0.50
C SER A 873 -12.02 37.76 -1.81
N LEU A 874 -10.85 37.37 -2.31
CA LEU A 874 -10.71 36.51 -3.49
C LEU A 874 -11.23 35.09 -3.26
N ILE A 875 -11.28 34.63 -2.00
CA ILE A 875 -11.74 33.30 -1.59
C ILE A 875 -13.05 33.39 -0.79
N GLN A 876 -13.86 32.33 -0.84
CA GLN A 876 -15.13 32.22 -0.12
C GLN A 876 -15.20 30.90 0.64
N VAL A 877 -16.00 30.83 1.71
CA VAL A 877 -16.24 29.59 2.47
C VAL A 877 -17.75 29.44 2.65
N THR A 878 -18.39 28.69 1.75
CA THR A 878 -19.84 28.43 1.77
C THR A 878 -20.24 27.37 2.80
N LEU A 879 -19.35 26.42 3.11
CA LEU A 879 -19.59 25.33 4.05
C LEU A 879 -19.32 25.79 5.50
N LYS A 880 -20.33 25.71 6.37
CA LYS A 880 -20.25 26.32 7.71
C LYS A 880 -19.34 25.53 8.66
N PRO A 881 -18.81 26.20 9.71
CA PRO A 881 -18.18 25.52 10.84
C PRO A 881 -19.06 24.40 11.39
N ASP A 882 -18.43 23.23 11.52
CA ASP A 882 -18.95 21.95 12.02
C ASP A 882 -20.22 21.40 11.33
N GLU A 883 -20.55 21.92 10.13
CA GLU A 883 -21.60 21.37 9.26
C GLU A 883 -21.22 19.98 8.73
N PRO A 884 -22.11 18.97 8.84
CA PRO A 884 -21.86 17.64 8.31
C PRO A 884 -22.12 17.58 6.80
N VAL A 885 -21.12 17.14 6.03
CA VAL A 885 -21.21 16.84 4.61
C VAL A 885 -21.53 15.36 4.42
N THR A 886 -22.59 15.06 3.68
CA THR A 886 -23.03 13.70 3.33
C THR A 886 -22.29 13.14 2.11
N ALA A 887 -22.37 11.82 1.92
CA ALA A 887 -21.86 11.17 0.71
C ALA A 887 -22.78 11.51 -0.48
N GLU A 888 -22.25 12.25 -1.45
CA GLU A 888 -22.97 12.77 -2.62
C GLU A 888 -21.98 12.91 -3.78
N TRP A 889 -22.47 12.77 -5.02
CA TRP A 889 -21.66 12.91 -6.23
C TRP A 889 -21.83 14.31 -6.86
N PRO A 890 -20.83 15.21 -6.76
CA PRO A 890 -20.98 16.59 -7.22
C PRO A 890 -20.72 16.78 -8.72
N PHE A 891 -20.06 15.83 -9.39
CA PHE A 891 -19.51 16.04 -10.74
C PHE A 891 -20.38 15.54 -11.89
N ALA A 892 -21.67 15.31 -11.68
CA ALA A 892 -22.58 14.83 -12.73
C ALA A 892 -22.57 15.73 -13.99
N ALA A 893 -22.57 17.05 -13.81
CA ALA A 893 -22.52 18.02 -14.90
C ALA A 893 -21.19 18.01 -15.69
N ALA A 894 -20.06 17.71 -15.02
CA ALA A 894 -18.73 17.69 -15.64
C ALA A 894 -18.36 16.33 -16.26
N THR A 895 -19.08 15.26 -15.92
CA THR A 895 -18.75 13.87 -16.30
C THR A 895 -19.80 13.20 -17.17
N GLY A 896 -21.06 13.65 -17.11
CA GLY A 896 -22.21 12.94 -17.69
C GLY A 896 -22.78 11.82 -16.81
N ALA A 897 -22.04 11.39 -15.78
CA ALA A 897 -22.46 10.32 -14.88
C ALA A 897 -23.41 10.83 -13.79
N VAL A 898 -24.69 10.49 -13.90
CA VAL A 898 -25.73 10.79 -12.90
C VAL A 898 -25.85 9.63 -11.92
N ASP A 899 -25.92 9.90 -10.61
CA ASP A 899 -26.16 8.86 -9.61
C ASP A 899 -27.62 8.35 -9.67
N GLY A 900 -27.79 7.04 -9.92
CA GLY A 900 -29.10 6.42 -10.11
C GLY A 900 -29.04 4.91 -10.37
N PRO A 901 -30.15 4.30 -10.85
CA PRO A 901 -30.27 2.85 -11.01
C PRO A 901 -29.28 2.21 -11.99
N GLU A 902 -28.76 2.97 -12.96
CA GLU A 902 -27.70 2.50 -13.87
C GLU A 902 -26.39 2.24 -13.13
N ILE A 903 -26.05 3.09 -12.16
CA ILE A 903 -24.88 2.92 -11.29
C ILE A 903 -25.08 1.72 -10.37
N ASP A 904 -26.29 1.52 -9.82
CA ASP A 904 -26.62 0.34 -9.01
C ASP A 904 -26.37 -0.97 -9.76
N ALA A 905 -26.59 -1.00 -11.08
CA ALA A 905 -26.40 -2.19 -11.90
C ALA A 905 -24.91 -2.62 -12.03
N LEU A 906 -23.97 -1.68 -11.85
CA LEU A 906 -22.53 -1.88 -11.90
C LEU A 906 -21.91 -2.25 -10.54
N MET A 907 -22.71 -2.32 -9.46
CA MET A 907 -22.23 -2.54 -8.10
C MET A 907 -22.64 -3.92 -7.56
N MET A 908 -21.77 -4.54 -6.78
CA MET A 908 -22.09 -5.69 -5.92
C MET A 908 -22.93 -5.27 -4.71
N LYS A 909 -22.66 -4.10 -4.13
CA LYS A 909 -23.42 -3.57 -2.98
C LYS A 909 -23.82 -2.10 -3.19
N PRO A 910 -24.97 -1.83 -3.85
CA PRO A 910 -25.50 -0.47 -4.08
C PRO A 910 -25.50 0.48 -2.87
N SER A 911 -25.63 -0.04 -1.64
CA SER A 911 -25.59 0.76 -0.40
C SER A 911 -24.18 1.16 0.08
N ASP A 912 -23.11 0.73 -0.58
CA ASP A 912 -21.74 1.11 -0.23
C ASP A 912 -21.30 2.36 -1.00
N THR A 913 -21.22 3.51 -0.31
CA THR A 913 -20.87 4.80 -0.93
C THR A 913 -19.46 4.85 -1.53
N ARG A 914 -18.54 3.98 -1.10
CA ARG A 914 -17.18 3.91 -1.65
C ARG A 914 -17.18 3.15 -2.97
N GLU A 915 -17.91 2.04 -3.02
CA GLU A 915 -18.13 1.31 -4.26
C GLU A 915 -18.92 2.18 -5.26
N ARG A 916 -19.85 2.99 -4.77
CA ARG A 916 -20.63 3.94 -5.57
C ARG A 916 -19.75 5.00 -6.21
N LEU A 917 -18.82 5.58 -5.44
CA LEU A 917 -17.80 6.50 -5.96
C LEU A 917 -16.93 5.83 -7.03
N ALA A 918 -16.52 4.58 -6.81
CA ALA A 918 -15.76 3.84 -7.81
C ALA A 918 -16.56 3.64 -9.10
N ALA A 919 -17.81 3.17 -8.99
CA ALA A 919 -18.72 3.02 -10.12
C ALA A 919 -18.92 4.34 -10.88
N LEU A 920 -19.24 5.45 -10.20
CA LEU A 920 -19.43 6.78 -10.81
C LEU A 920 -18.19 7.31 -11.55
N ILE A 921 -16.98 7.01 -11.07
CA ILE A 921 -15.74 7.37 -11.78
C ILE A 921 -15.55 6.49 -13.02
N THR A 922 -15.89 5.20 -12.93
CA THR A 922 -15.52 4.18 -13.94
C THR A 922 -16.73 3.60 -14.70
N THR A 923 -17.83 4.34 -14.75
CA THR A 923 -19.03 4.00 -15.53
C THR A 923 -18.85 4.47 -16.98
N PRO A 924 -19.35 3.76 -18.00
CA PRO A 924 -19.15 4.18 -19.39
C PRO A 924 -19.79 5.55 -19.72
N GLN A 925 -20.86 5.92 -19.02
CA GLN A 925 -21.48 7.25 -19.05
C GLN A 925 -20.53 8.38 -18.59
N ASN A 926 -19.46 8.07 -17.84
CA ASN A 926 -18.43 9.02 -17.44
C ASN A 926 -17.42 9.19 -18.59
N THR A 927 -17.82 10.00 -19.57
CA THR A 927 -16.99 10.29 -20.75
C THR A 927 -15.66 10.95 -20.36
N ARG A 928 -15.69 11.83 -19.36
CA ARG A 928 -14.54 12.54 -18.81
C ARG A 928 -13.44 11.59 -18.31
N PHE A 929 -13.80 10.47 -17.68
CA PHE A 929 -12.83 9.48 -17.20
C PHE A 929 -11.98 8.90 -18.34
N THR A 930 -12.63 8.44 -19.39
CA THR A 930 -11.94 7.82 -20.52
C THR A 930 -11.16 8.85 -21.35
N GLU A 931 -11.72 10.04 -21.56
CA GLU A 931 -11.06 11.16 -22.24
C GLU A 931 -9.79 11.62 -21.51
N VAL A 932 -9.83 11.75 -20.18
CA VAL A 932 -8.65 12.11 -19.36
C VAL A 932 -7.56 11.06 -19.45
N ILE A 933 -7.92 9.78 -19.41
CA ILE A 933 -6.96 8.68 -19.53
C ILE A 933 -6.30 8.64 -20.90
N VAL A 934 -7.06 8.67 -22.00
CA VAL A 934 -6.45 8.59 -23.34
C VAL A 934 -5.64 9.84 -23.67
N ASN A 935 -6.02 11.03 -23.17
CA ASN A 935 -5.22 12.24 -23.27
C ASN A 935 -3.87 12.10 -22.51
N ARG A 936 -3.86 11.46 -21.34
CA ARG A 936 -2.64 11.18 -20.58
C ARG A 936 -1.74 10.16 -21.29
N ILE A 937 -2.29 9.09 -21.87
CA ILE A 937 -1.54 8.13 -22.69
C ILE A 937 -0.94 8.82 -23.93
N TRP A 938 -1.76 9.61 -24.64
CA TRP A 938 -1.33 10.41 -25.78
C TRP A 938 -0.19 11.37 -25.40
N LYS A 939 -0.32 12.09 -24.28
CA LYS A 939 0.73 12.97 -23.74
C LYS A 939 2.04 12.22 -23.48
N GLN A 940 2.02 11.02 -22.91
CA GLN A 940 3.25 10.26 -22.66
C GLN A 940 3.98 9.88 -23.96
N LEU A 941 3.25 9.49 -25.01
CA LEU A 941 3.82 9.00 -26.28
C LEU A 941 4.16 10.10 -27.30
N ILE A 942 3.35 11.16 -27.37
CA ILE A 942 3.46 12.25 -28.35
C ILE A 942 4.14 13.49 -27.76
N GLY A 943 4.09 13.66 -26.43
CA GLY A 943 4.74 14.73 -25.65
C GLY A 943 3.91 16.01 -25.44
N ALA A 944 2.79 16.16 -26.14
CA ALA A 944 1.78 17.18 -25.87
C ALA A 944 0.39 16.56 -25.84
N GLY A 945 -0.47 17.01 -24.93
CA GLY A 945 -1.84 16.55 -24.78
C GLY A 945 -2.78 17.07 -25.89
N LEU A 946 -3.79 16.27 -26.21
CA LEU A 946 -4.97 16.71 -26.96
C LEU A 946 -5.65 17.88 -26.23
N VAL A 947 -5.74 17.80 -24.90
CA VAL A 947 -6.04 18.89 -23.96
C VAL A 947 -4.80 19.14 -23.09
N GLU A 948 -4.45 20.41 -22.87
CA GLU A 948 -3.37 20.83 -21.97
C GLU A 948 -3.87 21.97 -21.06
N PRO A 949 -3.52 22.00 -19.75
CA PRO A 949 -2.70 21.02 -19.05
C PRO A 949 -3.46 19.69 -18.81
N VAL A 950 -2.75 18.56 -18.81
CA VAL A 950 -3.42 17.23 -18.70
C VAL A 950 -4.11 16.96 -17.36
N HIS A 951 -3.80 17.72 -16.31
CA HIS A 951 -4.26 17.51 -14.94
C HIS A 951 -5.40 18.45 -14.49
N ASP A 952 -5.60 19.57 -15.19
CA ASP A 952 -6.67 20.53 -14.96
C ASP A 952 -7.29 20.90 -16.31
N TRP A 953 -8.55 20.53 -16.50
CA TRP A 953 -9.29 20.72 -17.74
C TRP A 953 -10.37 21.81 -17.61
N GLU A 954 -10.42 22.57 -16.51
CA GLU A 954 -11.33 23.72 -16.45
C GLU A 954 -10.83 24.81 -17.43
N GLY A 955 -11.76 25.42 -18.16
CA GLY A 955 -11.43 26.43 -19.19
C GLY A 955 -10.73 25.93 -20.46
N SER A 956 -10.14 24.74 -20.43
CA SER A 956 -9.33 24.17 -21.51
C SER A 956 -10.19 23.46 -22.56
N ILE A 957 -9.74 23.50 -23.83
CA ILE A 957 -10.41 22.86 -24.96
C ILE A 957 -9.50 21.84 -25.65
N ALA A 958 -10.10 20.81 -26.26
CA ALA A 958 -9.37 19.82 -27.03
C ALA A 958 -8.95 20.38 -28.39
N SER A 959 -7.70 20.14 -28.77
CA SER A 959 -7.17 20.42 -30.11
C SER A 959 -7.82 19.53 -31.19
N HIS A 960 -8.17 18.30 -30.84
CA HIS A 960 -8.85 17.34 -31.71
C HIS A 960 -9.99 16.66 -30.91
N PRO A 961 -11.17 17.29 -30.77
CA PRO A 961 -12.26 16.75 -29.96
C PRO A 961 -12.75 15.38 -30.47
N ASP A 962 -12.84 15.21 -31.79
CA ASP A 962 -13.39 13.98 -32.39
C ASP A 962 -12.42 12.80 -32.23
N LEU A 963 -11.11 13.04 -32.39
CA LEU A 963 -10.05 12.06 -32.10
C LEU A 963 -10.04 11.68 -30.61
N LEU A 964 -10.21 12.66 -29.71
CA LEU A 964 -10.28 12.44 -28.27
C LEU A 964 -11.49 11.57 -27.90
N GLN A 965 -12.67 11.88 -28.44
CA GLN A 965 -13.86 11.05 -28.23
C GLN A 965 -13.73 9.66 -28.85
N TRP A 966 -13.16 9.55 -30.06
CA TRP A 966 -12.93 8.25 -30.69
C TRP A 966 -12.00 7.36 -29.86
N LEU A 967 -10.82 7.87 -29.44
CA LEU A 967 -9.91 7.14 -28.56
C LEU A 967 -10.56 6.77 -27.22
N ALA A 968 -11.35 7.67 -26.64
CA ALA A 968 -12.10 7.39 -25.41
C ALA A 968 -13.13 6.26 -25.59
N ARG A 969 -13.75 6.14 -26.77
CA ARG A 969 -14.72 5.08 -27.10
C ARG A 969 -14.04 3.77 -27.46
N GLU A 970 -12.86 3.80 -28.09
CA GLU A 970 -11.97 2.64 -28.24
C GLU A 970 -11.54 2.07 -26.87
N LEU A 971 -11.32 2.92 -25.87
CA LEU A 971 -11.01 2.47 -24.51
C LEU A 971 -12.23 1.76 -23.87
N VAL A 972 -13.46 2.25 -24.07
CA VAL A 972 -14.65 1.56 -23.56
C VAL A 972 -14.93 0.25 -24.33
N SER A 973 -14.82 0.26 -25.66
CA SER A 973 -15.18 -0.89 -26.51
C SER A 973 -14.21 -2.07 -26.36
N SER A 974 -12.92 -1.80 -26.12
CA SER A 974 -11.90 -2.79 -25.78
C SER A 974 -12.05 -3.37 -24.37
N GLY A 975 -12.95 -2.83 -23.53
CA GLY A 975 -13.12 -3.25 -22.13
C GLY A 975 -12.10 -2.61 -21.19
N TYR A 976 -11.76 -1.34 -21.41
CA TYR A 976 -10.79 -0.55 -20.65
C TYR A 976 -9.34 -1.03 -20.74
N ASP A 977 -8.96 -1.64 -21.88
CA ASP A 977 -7.59 -2.01 -22.21
C ASP A 977 -6.76 -0.75 -22.59
N THR A 978 -5.73 -0.47 -21.80
CA THR A 978 -4.82 0.65 -22.06
C THR A 978 -3.73 0.32 -23.09
N ARG A 979 -3.35 -0.96 -23.24
CA ARG A 979 -2.37 -1.41 -24.23
C ARG A 979 -2.96 -1.32 -25.64
N HIS A 980 -4.25 -1.58 -25.83
CA HIS A 980 -4.97 -1.28 -27.09
C HIS A 980 -4.79 0.19 -27.51
N ILE A 981 -4.95 1.14 -26.58
CA ILE A 981 -4.77 2.58 -26.89
C ILE A 981 -3.31 2.91 -27.24
N VAL A 982 -2.34 2.38 -26.48
CA VAL A 982 -0.90 2.53 -26.82
C VAL A 982 -0.61 1.94 -28.20
N ARG A 983 -1.19 0.79 -28.53
CA ARG A 983 -1.05 0.11 -29.83
C ARG A 983 -1.59 0.96 -30.98
N LEU A 984 -2.79 1.52 -30.84
CA LEU A 984 -3.40 2.40 -31.84
C LEU A 984 -2.51 3.61 -32.14
N ILE A 985 -1.97 4.24 -31.09
CA ILE A 985 -1.06 5.37 -31.21
C ILE A 985 0.27 4.94 -31.85
N ALA A 986 0.92 3.89 -31.33
CA ALA A 986 2.23 3.44 -31.80
C ALA A 986 2.25 2.98 -33.27
N THR A 987 1.11 2.49 -33.78
CA THR A 987 0.94 2.09 -35.18
C THR A 987 0.51 3.23 -36.11
N SER A 988 0.39 4.47 -35.64
CA SER A 988 0.14 5.65 -36.50
C SER A 988 1.42 6.17 -37.15
N GLU A 989 1.32 6.75 -38.36
CA GLU A 989 2.43 7.51 -38.93
C GLU A 989 2.78 8.68 -38.02
N THR A 990 1.79 9.37 -37.46
CA THR A 990 1.93 10.50 -36.53
C THR A 990 2.91 10.18 -35.39
N TYR A 991 2.75 9.04 -34.71
CA TYR A 991 3.70 8.59 -33.68
C TYR A 991 5.08 8.25 -34.25
N GLN A 992 5.19 7.83 -35.50
CA GLN A 992 6.44 7.44 -36.17
C GLN A 992 7.13 8.59 -36.93
N ARG A 993 6.61 9.83 -36.90
CA ARG A 993 7.27 11.01 -37.48
C ARG A 993 8.43 11.53 -36.63
N ALA A 994 9.41 12.19 -37.25
CA ALA A 994 10.55 12.77 -36.54
C ALA A 994 10.11 13.79 -35.48
N ALA A 995 10.79 13.80 -34.32
CA ALA A 995 10.47 14.70 -33.22
C ALA A 995 10.93 16.14 -33.52
N THR A 996 10.09 16.90 -34.21
CA THR A 996 10.31 18.31 -34.56
C THR A 996 9.11 19.22 -34.26
N GLY A 997 8.15 18.72 -33.47
CA GLY A 997 6.95 19.45 -33.08
C GLY A 997 7.21 20.65 -32.16
N LYS A 998 6.16 21.46 -32.03
CA LYS A 998 6.00 22.56 -31.07
C LYS A 998 4.58 22.57 -30.50
N ASN A 999 3.98 21.39 -30.38
CA ASN A 999 2.59 21.18 -29.99
C ASN A 999 2.32 21.70 -28.57
N LEU A 1000 3.32 21.68 -27.69
CA LEU A 1000 3.25 22.25 -26.35
C LEU A 1000 3.00 23.77 -26.37
N ASP A 1001 3.76 24.50 -27.18
CA ASP A 1001 3.66 25.97 -27.31
C ASP A 1001 2.44 26.40 -28.14
N ALA A 1002 1.90 25.51 -28.97
CA ALA A 1002 0.76 25.79 -29.83
C ALA A 1002 -0.57 25.82 -29.05
N SER A 1003 -1.42 26.80 -29.38
CA SER A 1003 -2.82 26.80 -28.92
C SER A 1003 -3.62 25.65 -29.54
N ALA A 1004 -4.77 25.29 -28.95
CA ALA A 1004 -5.55 24.13 -29.40
C ALA A 1004 -5.97 24.20 -30.89
N GLU A 1005 -6.16 25.40 -31.43
CA GLU A 1005 -6.48 25.63 -32.85
C GLU A 1005 -5.28 25.29 -33.75
N LEU A 1006 -4.06 25.65 -33.33
CA LEU A 1006 -2.79 25.50 -34.07
C LEU A 1006 -2.00 24.22 -33.75
N ARG A 1007 -2.44 23.43 -32.77
CA ARG A 1007 -1.82 22.16 -32.40
C ARG A 1007 -2.27 21.06 -33.36
N PHE A 1008 -1.45 20.77 -34.37
CA PHE A 1008 -1.79 19.83 -35.45
C PHE A 1008 -1.24 18.40 -35.29
N PHE A 1009 -0.23 18.17 -34.45
CA PHE A 1009 0.52 16.89 -34.38
C PHE A 1009 1.08 16.39 -35.72
N ASN A 1010 1.41 17.32 -36.63
CA ASN A 1010 2.18 17.05 -37.85
C ASN A 1010 3.62 16.53 -37.59
N ALA A 1011 4.08 16.63 -36.34
CA ALA A 1011 5.29 16.01 -35.78
C ALA A 1011 5.08 15.74 -34.28
N THR A 1012 5.83 14.79 -33.70
CA THR A 1012 5.88 14.57 -32.24
C THR A 1012 6.76 15.61 -31.54
N GLU A 1013 6.56 15.81 -30.24
CA GLU A 1013 7.47 16.63 -29.44
C GLU A 1013 8.79 15.92 -29.18
N ARG A 1014 9.86 16.70 -29.01
CA ARG A 1014 11.14 16.17 -28.52
C ARG A 1014 11.03 15.85 -27.05
N ARG A 1015 11.08 14.56 -26.72
CA ARG A 1015 11.01 14.07 -25.34
C ARG A 1015 12.40 13.66 -24.83
N ARG A 1016 12.68 14.06 -23.60
CA ARG A 1016 13.83 13.58 -22.84
C ARG A 1016 13.44 12.36 -22.03
N LEU A 1017 14.41 11.52 -21.71
CA LEU A 1017 14.19 10.42 -20.78
C LEU A 1017 13.78 10.95 -19.40
N THR A 1018 12.82 10.28 -18.77
CA THR A 1018 12.53 10.46 -17.35
C THR A 1018 13.73 10.02 -16.50
N ALA A 1019 13.81 10.51 -15.26
CA ALA A 1019 14.81 10.09 -14.29
C ALA A 1019 14.95 8.55 -14.18
N GLU A 1020 13.81 7.85 -14.09
CA GLU A 1020 13.75 6.39 -14.04
C GLU A 1020 14.27 5.75 -15.32
N GLN A 1021 13.86 6.23 -16.51
CA GLN A 1021 14.39 5.76 -17.78
C GLN A 1021 15.92 5.97 -17.89
N VAL A 1022 16.47 7.08 -17.41
CA VAL A 1022 17.93 7.32 -17.42
C VAL A 1022 18.67 6.28 -16.58
N VAL A 1023 18.23 6.05 -15.34
CA VAL A 1023 18.87 5.08 -14.44
C VAL A 1023 18.73 3.64 -14.96
N ASP A 1024 17.51 3.23 -15.32
CA ASP A 1024 17.28 1.85 -15.79
C ASP A 1024 17.95 1.61 -17.16
N SER A 1025 18.06 2.63 -18.02
CA SER A 1025 18.83 2.55 -19.29
C SER A 1025 20.34 2.44 -19.07
N LEU A 1026 20.92 3.13 -18.08
CA LEU A 1026 22.34 2.96 -17.72
C LEU A 1026 22.61 1.51 -17.28
N HIS A 1027 21.76 0.95 -16.42
CA HIS A 1027 21.87 -0.43 -15.97
C HIS A 1027 21.69 -1.44 -17.11
N GLN A 1028 20.69 -1.25 -17.97
CA GLN A 1028 20.42 -2.10 -19.15
C GLN A 1028 21.57 -2.05 -20.18
N ALA A 1029 22.01 -0.86 -20.57
CA ALA A 1029 23.06 -0.68 -21.58
C ALA A 1029 24.40 -1.25 -21.12
N THR A 1030 24.71 -1.17 -19.83
CA THR A 1030 25.94 -1.73 -19.23
C THR A 1030 25.82 -3.20 -18.80
N GLY A 1031 24.60 -3.76 -18.75
CA GLY A 1031 24.31 -5.14 -18.35
C GLY A 1031 24.37 -5.40 -16.85
N ARG A 1032 24.52 -4.36 -16.01
CA ARG A 1032 24.71 -4.52 -14.57
C ARG A 1032 23.37 -4.33 -13.83
N LYS A 1033 22.96 -5.32 -13.03
CA LYS A 1033 21.82 -5.19 -12.10
C LYS A 1033 22.05 -4.04 -11.10
N ILE A 1034 20.98 -3.48 -10.54
CA ILE A 1034 21.07 -2.53 -9.41
C ILE A 1034 21.58 -3.27 -8.17
N ASP A 1035 22.78 -2.92 -7.68
CA ASP A 1035 23.41 -3.47 -6.46
C ASP A 1035 23.54 -2.38 -5.38
N VAL A 1036 22.45 -2.14 -4.67
CA VAL A 1036 22.35 -1.15 -3.57
C VAL A 1036 21.99 -1.81 -2.24
N GLU A 1037 22.05 -1.05 -1.14
CA GLU A 1037 21.56 -1.55 0.15
C GLU A 1037 20.05 -1.84 0.09
N PRO A 1038 19.53 -2.86 0.82
CA PRO A 1038 18.09 -3.04 0.97
C PRO A 1038 17.50 -1.81 1.67
N LEU A 1039 16.40 -1.28 1.13
CA LEU A 1039 15.70 -0.10 1.62
C LEU A 1039 14.91 -0.43 2.89
N THR A 1040 15.64 -0.64 3.98
CA THR A 1040 15.12 -0.88 5.33
C THR A 1040 16.19 -0.62 6.39
N PHE A 1041 15.76 -0.16 7.57
CA PHE A 1041 16.62 -0.01 8.75
C PHE A 1041 16.30 -1.02 9.85
N VAL A 1042 15.45 -2.02 9.56
CA VAL A 1042 15.02 -3.07 10.48
C VAL A 1042 15.10 -4.41 9.75
N HIS A 1043 16.27 -5.04 9.74
CA HIS A 1043 16.53 -6.27 8.96
C HIS A 1043 16.02 -7.56 9.63
N ASP A 1044 15.58 -7.49 10.89
CA ASP A 1044 15.21 -8.63 11.74
C ASP A 1044 13.70 -8.84 11.90
N GLY A 1045 12.87 -8.07 11.19
CA GLY A 1045 11.41 -8.11 11.27
C GLY A 1045 10.83 -7.72 12.63
N ARG A 1046 11.60 -7.13 13.57
CA ARG A 1046 11.16 -6.87 14.95
C ARG A 1046 10.34 -5.59 15.17
N VAL A 1047 9.90 -4.95 14.08
CA VAL A 1047 9.01 -3.78 14.05
C VAL A 1047 7.97 -3.99 12.95
N LEU A 1048 6.70 -3.74 13.27
CA LEU A 1048 5.58 -3.92 12.34
C LEU A 1048 5.70 -3.01 11.10
N LEU A 1049 5.19 -3.49 9.98
CA LEU A 1049 4.93 -2.66 8.79
C LEU A 1049 3.96 -1.53 9.19
N GLY A 1050 4.11 -0.36 8.57
CA GLY A 1050 3.40 0.87 8.96
C GLY A 1050 4.03 1.64 10.15
N SER A 1051 4.89 1.01 10.97
CA SER A 1051 5.76 1.73 11.91
C SER A 1051 7.18 1.95 11.37
N ARG A 1052 7.70 0.95 10.65
CA ARG A 1052 8.96 1.02 9.88
C ARG A 1052 8.72 0.20 8.61
N GLN A 1053 8.62 0.87 7.46
CA GLN A 1053 8.42 0.17 6.19
C GLN A 1053 9.72 -0.52 5.74
N THR A 1054 9.57 -1.43 4.79
CA THR A 1054 10.67 -2.00 4.01
C THR A 1054 10.22 -1.94 2.55
N LEU A 1055 11.06 -1.39 1.68
CA LEU A 1055 10.79 -1.37 0.23
C LEU A 1055 11.58 -2.48 -0.50
N GLY A 1056 12.25 -3.37 0.25
CA GLY A 1056 13.02 -4.48 -0.30
C GLY A 1056 14.37 -4.06 -0.87
N SER A 1057 14.91 -4.87 -1.79
CA SER A 1057 16.11 -4.53 -2.57
C SER A 1057 15.67 -4.04 -3.95
N PRO A 1058 15.92 -2.77 -4.33
CA PRO A 1058 15.55 -2.24 -5.63
C PRO A 1058 16.20 -3.01 -6.78
N SER A 1059 15.40 -3.33 -7.81
CA SER A 1059 15.87 -3.88 -9.10
C SER A 1059 15.50 -2.99 -10.31
N ARG A 1060 14.84 -1.87 -10.02
CA ARG A 1060 14.42 -0.80 -10.94
C ARG A 1060 14.44 0.55 -10.23
N ALA A 1061 14.58 1.63 -10.99
CA ALA A 1061 14.56 3.00 -10.49
C ALA A 1061 13.24 3.37 -9.76
N TRP A 1062 12.08 2.89 -10.24
CA TRP A 1062 10.79 3.18 -9.61
C TRP A 1062 10.66 2.61 -8.19
N MET A 1063 11.45 1.57 -7.84
CA MET A 1063 11.39 0.93 -6.52
C MET A 1063 12.01 1.77 -5.39
N PHE A 1064 12.71 2.86 -5.72
CA PHE A 1064 13.26 3.79 -4.73
C PHE A 1064 12.18 4.62 -4.03
N GLY A 1065 12.56 5.33 -2.97
CA GLY A 1065 11.69 6.17 -2.15
C GLY A 1065 12.51 7.22 -1.41
N ASP A 1066 11.86 8.07 -0.60
CA ASP A 1066 12.57 9.19 0.07
C ASP A 1066 13.69 8.72 1.00
N LEU A 1067 14.92 9.12 0.67
CA LEU A 1067 16.12 8.84 1.46
C LEU A 1067 16.48 9.95 2.47
N LYS A 1068 15.81 11.12 2.48
CA LYS A 1068 16.21 12.35 3.26
C LYS A 1068 16.48 12.18 4.76
N ASN A 1069 16.18 11.01 5.33
CA ASN A 1069 16.60 10.56 6.65
C ASN A 1069 18.12 10.69 6.91
N GLU A 1070 18.98 10.62 5.88
CA GLU A 1070 20.44 10.70 6.03
C GLU A 1070 20.90 12.05 6.60
N ARG A 1071 20.26 13.15 6.20
CA ARG A 1071 20.62 14.52 6.62
C ARG A 1071 20.50 14.70 8.14
N ASP A 1072 19.43 14.15 8.72
CA ASP A 1072 19.12 14.32 10.13
C ASP A 1072 19.74 13.18 10.99
N ARG A 1073 20.16 12.06 10.36
CA ARG A 1073 20.82 10.91 11.00
C ARG A 1073 21.85 10.26 10.06
N PRO A 1074 23.10 10.77 9.98
CA PRO A 1074 24.13 10.22 9.09
C PRO A 1074 24.45 8.74 9.31
N SER A 1075 24.26 8.21 10.53
CA SER A 1075 24.37 6.77 10.81
C SER A 1075 23.35 5.90 10.05
N LEU A 1076 22.29 6.48 9.50
CA LEU A 1076 21.24 5.81 8.72
C LEU A 1076 21.29 6.19 7.23
N SER A 1077 22.47 6.52 6.70
CA SER A 1077 22.69 6.60 5.25
C SER A 1077 22.61 5.23 4.57
N LEU A 1078 22.32 5.24 3.28
CA LEU A 1078 22.39 4.12 2.35
C LEU A 1078 23.24 4.56 1.13
N PRO A 1079 24.58 4.64 1.25
CA PRO A 1079 25.41 5.35 0.27
C PRO A 1079 25.37 4.79 -1.16
N LYS A 1080 25.20 3.48 -1.38
CA LYS A 1080 25.01 2.94 -2.74
C LYS A 1080 23.64 3.35 -3.30
N ALA A 1081 22.59 3.31 -2.49
CA ALA A 1081 21.27 3.78 -2.88
C ALA A 1081 21.24 5.29 -3.17
N ARG A 1082 21.98 6.09 -2.40
CA ARG A 1082 22.11 7.54 -2.61
C ARG A 1082 22.75 7.85 -3.97
N ALA A 1083 23.79 7.13 -4.38
CA ALA A 1083 24.42 7.30 -5.69
C ALA A 1083 23.44 7.12 -6.87
N VAL A 1084 22.40 6.29 -6.73
CA VAL A 1084 21.31 6.17 -7.70
C VAL A 1084 20.34 7.35 -7.60
N VAL A 1085 19.93 7.70 -6.39
CA VAL A 1085 18.98 8.80 -6.13
C VAL A 1085 19.53 10.17 -6.54
N ASP A 1086 20.85 10.40 -6.47
CA ASP A 1086 21.49 11.62 -6.99
C ASP A 1086 21.22 11.82 -8.50
N VAL A 1087 21.26 10.74 -9.29
CA VAL A 1087 20.91 10.79 -10.71
C VAL A 1087 19.41 11.00 -10.89
N LEU A 1088 18.57 10.35 -10.08
CA LEU A 1088 17.12 10.55 -10.16
C LEU A 1088 16.72 12.01 -9.89
N GLU A 1089 17.21 12.59 -8.79
CA GLU A 1089 16.92 13.98 -8.39
C GLU A 1089 17.41 15.00 -9.43
N ALA A 1090 18.58 14.79 -10.05
CA ALA A 1090 19.09 15.66 -11.11
C ALA A 1090 18.20 15.67 -12.38
N PHE A 1091 17.45 14.60 -12.62
CA PHE A 1091 16.49 14.45 -13.74
C PHE A 1091 15.03 14.67 -13.28
N GLY A 1092 14.81 15.45 -12.22
CA GLY A 1092 13.49 15.95 -11.82
C GLY A 1092 12.64 14.99 -10.98
N TRP A 1093 13.20 13.87 -10.50
CA TRP A 1093 12.50 12.95 -9.61
C TRP A 1093 12.37 13.51 -8.18
N THR A 1094 11.25 13.17 -7.52
CA THR A 1094 11.10 13.35 -6.07
C THR A 1094 10.73 12.03 -5.39
N GLY A 1095 11.43 11.71 -4.30
CA GLY A 1095 11.07 10.60 -3.42
C GLY A 1095 9.85 10.88 -2.54
N ALA A 1096 9.43 12.14 -2.42
CA ALA A 1096 8.30 12.57 -1.60
C ALA A 1096 7.19 13.18 -2.45
N ARG A 1097 5.98 12.58 -2.40
CA ARG A 1097 4.82 12.94 -3.22
C ARG A 1097 3.60 13.23 -2.35
N GLN A 1098 3.48 14.46 -1.84
CA GLN A 1098 2.37 14.82 -0.94
C GLN A 1098 1.05 15.13 -1.66
N MET A 1099 1.10 15.30 -2.98
CA MET A 1099 0.02 15.65 -3.92
C MET A 1099 0.38 15.07 -5.30
N PRO A 1100 -0.54 14.97 -6.27
CA PRO A 1100 -0.25 14.42 -7.58
C PRO A 1100 0.60 15.42 -8.38
N ILE A 1101 1.69 14.96 -8.99
CA ILE A 1101 2.61 15.81 -9.79
C ILE A 1101 3.02 15.01 -11.02
N VAL A 1102 2.22 15.11 -12.09
CA VAL A 1102 2.45 14.35 -13.35
C VAL A 1102 3.37 15.08 -14.33
N ASP A 1103 3.48 16.40 -14.21
CA ASP A 1103 4.33 17.24 -15.05
C ASP A 1103 5.60 17.58 -14.25
N ARG A 1104 6.69 16.85 -14.52
CA ARG A 1104 8.01 17.08 -13.90
C ARG A 1104 8.81 18.11 -14.69
N GLU A 1105 9.71 18.83 -14.01
CA GLU A 1105 10.68 19.72 -14.66
C GLU A 1105 11.65 18.88 -15.51
N THR A 1106 11.57 19.04 -16.83
CA THR A 1106 12.40 18.33 -17.83
C THR A 1106 13.38 19.26 -18.54
N ASP A 1107 13.44 20.53 -18.15
CA ASP A 1107 14.31 21.53 -18.76
C ASP A 1107 15.80 21.16 -18.64
N PRO A 1108 16.62 21.54 -19.64
CA PRO A 1108 18.05 21.30 -19.62
C PRO A 1108 18.72 22.17 -18.56
N ASN A 1109 19.33 21.52 -17.56
CA ASN A 1109 20.10 22.20 -16.51
C ASN A 1109 21.55 21.68 -16.47
N VAL A 1110 22.43 22.40 -15.75
CA VAL A 1110 23.86 22.06 -15.66
C VAL A 1110 24.17 20.82 -14.80
N LEU A 1111 23.23 20.39 -13.94
CA LEU A 1111 23.41 19.23 -13.07
C LEU A 1111 23.29 17.91 -13.85
N GLN A 1112 22.37 17.83 -14.81
CA GLN A 1112 22.12 16.64 -15.63
C GLN A 1112 23.36 16.13 -16.39
N PRO A 1113 24.09 16.94 -17.19
CA PRO A 1113 25.35 16.48 -17.78
C PRO A 1113 26.45 16.33 -16.71
N GLY A 1114 26.45 17.16 -15.66
CA GLY A 1114 27.43 17.06 -14.58
C GLY A 1114 27.42 15.72 -13.85
N ILE A 1115 26.23 15.20 -13.53
CA ILE A 1115 26.04 13.92 -12.82
C ILE A 1115 26.26 12.71 -13.73
N LEU A 1116 25.94 12.79 -15.02
CA LEU A 1116 26.30 11.73 -15.98
C LEU A 1116 27.81 11.68 -16.26
N ALA A 1117 28.48 12.83 -16.27
CA ALA A 1117 29.92 12.92 -16.52
C ALA A 1117 30.77 12.53 -15.29
N ASN A 1118 30.31 12.77 -14.06
CA ASN A 1118 31.14 12.65 -12.86
C ASN A 1118 30.46 11.92 -11.67
N GLY A 1119 29.17 11.59 -11.76
CA GLY A 1119 28.42 11.01 -10.65
C GLY A 1119 28.80 9.57 -10.37
N THR A 1120 28.81 9.19 -9.08
CA THR A 1120 29.23 7.86 -8.60
C THR A 1120 28.54 6.70 -9.32
N LEU A 1121 27.24 6.81 -9.65
CA LEU A 1121 26.55 5.78 -10.43
C LEU A 1121 27.18 5.59 -11.82
N SER A 1122 27.32 6.67 -12.58
CA SER A 1122 27.86 6.63 -13.95
C SER A 1122 29.29 6.07 -13.96
N MET A 1123 30.15 6.53 -13.05
CA MET A 1123 31.55 6.06 -12.95
C MET A 1123 31.65 4.58 -12.54
N ASN A 1124 30.67 4.06 -11.81
CA ASN A 1124 30.60 2.65 -11.39
C ASN A 1124 29.98 1.73 -12.45
N LEU A 1125 29.24 2.28 -13.41
CA LEU A 1125 28.57 1.54 -14.48
C LEU A 1125 29.35 1.55 -15.81
N THR A 1126 30.07 2.63 -16.12
CA THR A 1126 30.95 2.74 -17.31
C THR A 1126 32.23 1.90 -17.20
N ARG A 1127 32.60 1.45 -15.99
CA ARG A 1127 33.79 0.66 -15.71
C ARG A 1127 33.66 -0.78 -16.21
N ALA A 1128 34.69 -1.28 -16.88
CA ALA A 1128 34.91 -2.70 -17.20
C ALA A 1128 35.34 -3.45 -15.94
N ALA A 1129 34.41 -3.55 -14.98
CA ALA A 1129 34.62 -4.14 -13.68
C ALA A 1129 34.70 -5.67 -13.73
N TYR A 1130 35.36 -6.26 -12.74
CA TYR A 1130 35.42 -7.71 -12.57
C TYR A 1130 34.01 -8.32 -12.56
N GLN A 1131 33.80 -9.32 -13.42
CA GLN A 1131 32.50 -9.99 -13.64
C GLN A 1131 31.38 -9.04 -14.11
N SER A 1132 31.67 -8.09 -15.00
CA SER A 1132 30.66 -7.26 -15.68
C SER A 1132 30.56 -7.59 -17.16
N ASP A 1133 29.36 -7.47 -17.74
CA ASP A 1133 29.12 -7.62 -19.17
C ASP A 1133 30.04 -6.73 -20.03
N LEU A 1134 30.43 -5.54 -19.55
CA LEU A 1134 31.38 -4.68 -20.26
C LEU A 1134 32.78 -5.29 -20.32
N ALA A 1135 33.21 -6.00 -19.27
CA ALA A 1135 34.48 -6.72 -19.26
C ALA A 1135 34.42 -7.97 -20.14
N GLU A 1136 33.33 -8.74 -20.10
CA GLU A 1136 33.17 -9.90 -21.00
C GLU A 1136 33.09 -9.46 -22.47
N LEU A 1137 32.33 -8.40 -22.81
CA LEU A 1137 32.31 -7.84 -24.18
C LEU A 1137 33.71 -7.44 -24.67
N ALA A 1138 34.51 -6.82 -23.81
CA ALA A 1138 35.89 -6.47 -24.14
C ALA A 1138 36.75 -7.72 -24.35
N ILE A 1139 36.58 -8.78 -23.55
CA ILE A 1139 37.33 -10.03 -23.67
C ILE A 1139 36.93 -10.80 -24.93
N GLU A 1140 35.63 -10.95 -25.19
CA GLU A 1140 35.06 -11.77 -26.27
C GLU A 1140 35.12 -11.14 -27.66
N ALA A 1141 35.33 -9.82 -27.79
CA ALA A 1141 35.34 -9.14 -29.09
C ALA A 1141 36.42 -9.67 -30.06
N ASP A 1142 36.02 -10.00 -31.28
CA ASP A 1142 36.90 -10.43 -32.38
C ASP A 1142 37.65 -9.24 -33.00
N SER A 1143 37.07 -8.04 -32.95
CA SER A 1143 37.68 -6.82 -33.52
C SER A 1143 37.22 -5.52 -32.85
N PRO A 1144 38.00 -4.43 -32.94
CA PRO A 1144 37.57 -3.11 -32.48
C PRO A 1144 36.28 -2.61 -33.15
N ASP A 1145 36.11 -2.89 -34.45
CA ASP A 1145 34.95 -2.42 -35.23
C ASP A 1145 33.63 -3.08 -34.76
N GLN A 1146 33.65 -4.41 -34.56
CA GLN A 1146 32.55 -5.16 -33.96
C GLN A 1146 32.22 -4.64 -32.55
N LEU A 1147 33.23 -4.38 -31.71
CA LEU A 1147 33.03 -3.86 -30.36
C LEU A 1147 32.39 -2.48 -30.36
N VAL A 1148 32.82 -1.57 -31.25
CA VAL A 1148 32.20 -0.25 -31.43
C VAL A 1148 30.75 -0.39 -31.87
N GLU A 1149 30.44 -1.27 -32.83
CA GLU A 1149 29.07 -1.49 -33.29
C GLU A 1149 28.16 -2.05 -32.19
N THR A 1150 28.63 -3.02 -31.40
CA THR A 1150 27.92 -3.54 -30.23
C THR A 1150 27.66 -2.46 -29.18
N LEU A 1151 28.63 -1.61 -28.88
CA LEU A 1151 28.45 -0.49 -27.95
C LEU A 1151 27.42 0.52 -28.48
N PHE A 1152 27.51 0.93 -29.74
CA PHE A 1152 26.57 1.88 -30.35
C PHE A 1152 25.12 1.36 -30.33
N LEU A 1153 24.92 0.08 -30.62
CA LEU A 1153 23.59 -0.55 -30.54
C LEU A 1153 23.08 -0.66 -29.09
N ARG A 1154 23.93 -0.98 -28.10
CA ARG A 1154 23.51 -1.06 -26.68
C ARG A 1154 23.15 0.28 -26.05
N PHE A 1155 23.89 1.36 -26.37
CA PHE A 1155 23.71 2.67 -25.72
C PHE A 1155 22.82 3.63 -26.51
N LEU A 1156 22.96 3.65 -27.84
CA LEU A 1156 22.28 4.60 -28.73
C LEU A 1156 21.26 3.95 -29.66
N CYS A 1157 21.12 2.62 -29.65
CA CYS A 1157 20.16 1.85 -30.45
C CYS A 1157 20.32 2.04 -31.98
N ARG A 1158 21.48 2.50 -32.42
CA ARG A 1158 21.81 2.78 -33.82
C ARG A 1158 23.21 2.30 -34.16
N THR A 1159 23.54 2.23 -35.44
CA THR A 1159 24.93 2.02 -35.89
C THR A 1159 25.75 3.31 -35.74
N PRO A 1160 27.09 3.22 -35.56
CA PRO A 1160 27.95 4.39 -35.64
C PRO A 1160 27.96 4.96 -37.07
N THR A 1161 28.02 6.28 -37.19
CA THR A 1161 28.35 6.94 -38.46
C THR A 1161 29.81 6.65 -38.85
N ASP A 1162 30.17 6.82 -40.12
CA ASP A 1162 31.54 6.54 -40.60
C ASP A 1162 32.62 7.29 -39.80
N ALA A 1163 32.33 8.53 -39.39
CA ALA A 1163 33.24 9.36 -38.59
C ALA A 1163 33.37 8.85 -37.14
N GLU A 1164 32.26 8.48 -36.50
CA GLU A 1164 32.26 7.87 -35.15
C GLU A 1164 32.98 6.51 -35.17
N ARG A 1165 32.65 5.67 -36.16
CA ARG A 1165 33.26 4.35 -36.38
C ARG A 1165 34.77 4.50 -36.55
N GLN A 1166 35.22 5.39 -37.44
CA GLN A 1166 36.65 5.64 -37.67
C GLN A 1166 37.37 6.12 -36.39
N ALA A 1167 36.78 7.05 -35.64
CA ALA A 1167 37.39 7.60 -34.43
C ALA A 1167 37.53 6.54 -33.32
N PHE A 1168 36.46 5.82 -33.01
CA PHE A 1168 36.46 4.84 -31.90
C PHE A 1168 37.20 3.55 -32.26
N THR A 1169 37.10 3.08 -33.52
CA THR A 1169 37.87 1.91 -33.99
C THR A 1169 39.37 2.18 -33.94
N LEU A 1170 39.81 3.39 -34.32
CA LEU A 1170 41.21 3.79 -34.25
C LEU A 1170 41.72 3.84 -32.80
N ALA A 1171 40.92 4.36 -31.87
CA ALA A 1171 41.27 4.43 -30.45
C ALA A 1171 41.40 3.04 -29.81
N LEU A 1172 40.51 2.10 -30.15
CA LEU A 1172 40.53 0.73 -29.60
C LEU A 1172 41.53 -0.21 -30.26
N ALA A 1173 42.00 0.10 -31.47
CA ALA A 1173 42.90 -0.77 -32.24
C ALA A 1173 44.32 -0.85 -31.66
N ASP A 1174 44.84 0.22 -31.07
CA ASP A 1174 46.16 0.16 -30.42
C ASP A 1174 46.05 -0.71 -29.16
N GLY A 1175 46.90 -1.74 -29.07
CA GLY A 1175 46.87 -2.72 -27.98
C GLY A 1175 45.74 -3.78 -28.02
N PHE A 1176 44.82 -3.76 -28.98
CA PHE A 1176 43.64 -4.66 -28.99
C PHE A 1176 44.00 -6.15 -28.85
N ASP A 1177 44.95 -6.65 -29.64
CA ASP A 1177 45.35 -8.07 -29.62
C ASP A 1177 46.11 -8.46 -28.34
N ALA A 1178 46.65 -7.48 -27.61
CA ALA A 1178 47.40 -7.65 -26.37
C ALA A 1178 46.58 -7.29 -25.12
N ARG A 1179 45.31 -6.89 -25.28
CA ARG A 1179 44.45 -6.40 -24.20
C ARG A 1179 44.16 -7.42 -23.10
N ILE A 1180 44.28 -8.72 -23.39
CA ILE A 1180 44.02 -9.80 -22.44
C ILE A 1180 45.31 -10.10 -21.67
N VAL A 1181 45.24 -10.04 -20.34
CA VAL A 1181 46.30 -10.44 -19.43
C VAL A 1181 46.40 -11.98 -19.43
N PRO A 1182 47.59 -12.57 -19.67
CA PRO A 1182 47.77 -14.02 -19.58
C PRO A 1182 47.35 -14.60 -18.23
N ASP A 1183 46.65 -15.74 -18.23
CA ASP A 1183 46.06 -16.37 -17.03
C ASP A 1183 47.05 -16.52 -15.86
N ASP A 1184 48.33 -16.79 -16.13
CA ASP A 1184 49.39 -16.94 -15.12
C ASP A 1184 49.75 -15.63 -14.39
N LYS A 1185 49.26 -14.49 -14.88
CA LYS A 1185 49.50 -13.13 -14.38
C LYS A 1185 48.24 -12.45 -13.84
N VAL A 1186 47.06 -13.04 -14.01
CA VAL A 1186 45.80 -12.49 -13.51
C VAL A 1186 45.77 -12.59 -11.97
N VAL A 1187 45.88 -11.45 -11.30
CA VAL A 1187 45.76 -11.36 -9.84
C VAL A 1187 44.31 -11.02 -9.48
N MET A 1188 43.58 -11.99 -8.94
CA MET A 1188 42.18 -11.78 -8.56
C MET A 1188 42.08 -10.78 -7.40
N PRO A 1189 41.11 -9.83 -7.44
CA PRO A 1189 41.00 -8.80 -6.42
C PRO A 1189 40.54 -9.38 -5.08
N GLU A 1190 41.21 -8.98 -3.99
CA GLU A 1190 40.77 -9.37 -2.64
C GLU A 1190 39.46 -8.64 -2.27
N PRO A 1191 38.43 -9.35 -1.78
CA PRO A 1191 37.18 -8.73 -1.37
C PRO A 1191 37.39 -7.87 -0.10
N PRO A 1192 36.80 -6.66 -0.02
CA PRO A 1192 37.02 -5.77 1.11
C PRO A 1192 36.48 -6.36 2.42
N PRO A 1193 37.10 -6.07 3.58
CA PRO A 1193 36.71 -6.63 4.87
C PRO A 1193 35.25 -6.26 5.21
N ARG A 1194 34.49 -7.23 5.73
CA ARG A 1194 33.06 -7.04 6.06
C ARG A 1194 32.88 -6.01 7.19
N LEU A 1195 31.80 -5.24 7.13
CA LEU A 1195 31.43 -4.23 8.13
C LEU A 1195 30.29 -4.72 9.02
N GLN A 1196 30.21 -4.20 10.25
CA GLN A 1196 29.10 -4.53 11.16
C GLN A 1196 27.81 -3.87 10.67
N GLN A 1197 26.67 -4.57 10.75
CA GLN A 1197 25.40 -4.03 10.29
C GLN A 1197 24.95 -2.83 11.16
N VAL A 1198 24.73 -1.68 10.52
CA VAL A 1198 24.02 -0.55 11.13
C VAL A 1198 22.51 -0.74 10.94
N THR A 1199 21.74 -0.40 11.97
CA THR A 1199 20.29 -0.60 12.06
C THR A 1199 19.66 0.52 12.88
N TRP A 1200 18.33 0.66 12.82
CA TRP A 1200 17.58 1.55 13.70
C TRP A 1200 17.94 1.39 15.19
N PHE A 1201 18.29 0.19 15.64
CA PHE A 1201 18.56 -0.08 17.06
C PHE A 1201 19.98 0.33 17.52
N ASN A 1202 20.96 0.43 16.63
CA ASN A 1202 22.36 0.73 16.99
C ASN A 1202 22.91 2.02 16.36
N HIS A 1203 22.09 2.78 15.63
CA HIS A 1203 22.50 4.01 14.93
C HIS A 1203 23.04 5.14 15.82
N LEU A 1204 22.77 5.11 17.13
CA LEU A 1204 23.28 6.07 18.11
C LEU A 1204 24.65 5.68 18.70
N ARG A 1205 25.24 4.55 18.28
CA ARG A 1205 26.61 4.16 18.66
C ARG A 1205 27.62 4.93 17.80
N PRO A 1206 28.70 5.52 18.37
CA PRO A 1206 29.70 6.26 17.59
C PRO A 1206 30.26 5.48 16.40
N LYS A 1207 30.46 4.17 16.59
CA LYS A 1207 30.96 3.25 15.56
C LYS A 1207 30.05 3.13 14.33
N ALA A 1208 28.75 3.42 14.45
CA ALA A 1208 27.82 3.42 13.33
C ALA A 1208 28.19 4.48 12.28
N ASN A 1209 28.62 5.67 12.71
CA ASN A 1209 29.08 6.73 11.80
C ASN A 1209 30.37 6.32 11.08
N GLU A 1210 31.34 5.73 11.79
CA GLU A 1210 32.57 5.22 11.17
C GLU A 1210 32.31 4.15 10.10
N ILE A 1211 31.29 3.30 10.30
CA ILE A 1211 30.89 2.29 9.33
C ILE A 1211 30.27 2.94 8.11
N GLN A 1212 29.39 3.94 8.28
CA GLN A 1212 28.77 4.62 7.15
C GLN A 1212 29.76 5.41 6.31
N VAL A 1213 30.73 6.09 6.92
CA VAL A 1213 31.84 6.75 6.19
C VAL A 1213 32.68 5.75 5.38
N GLU A 1214 32.91 4.55 5.91
CA GLU A 1214 33.60 3.48 5.18
C GLU A 1214 32.71 2.83 4.08
N MET A 1215 31.39 2.80 4.25
CA MET A 1215 30.44 2.40 3.19
C MET A 1215 30.38 3.43 2.07
N GLU A 1216 30.34 4.72 2.38
CA GLU A 1216 30.42 5.83 1.43
C GLU A 1216 31.73 5.80 0.65
N ARG A 1217 32.87 5.62 1.34
CA ARG A 1217 34.18 5.45 0.68
C ARG A 1217 34.18 4.28 -0.30
N ARG A 1218 33.50 3.17 0.01
CA ARG A 1218 33.37 2.01 -0.89
C ARG A 1218 32.45 2.28 -2.07
N ALA A 1219 31.32 2.96 -1.86
CA ALA A 1219 30.40 3.35 -2.93
C ALA A 1219 31.10 4.27 -3.94
N ASN A 1220 31.87 5.25 -3.45
CA ASN A 1220 32.66 6.19 -4.27
C ASN A 1220 33.88 5.56 -4.93
N ALA A 1221 34.53 4.57 -4.30
CA ALA A 1221 35.62 3.81 -4.94
C ALA A 1221 35.10 2.92 -6.10
N GLY A 1222 33.87 2.42 -5.97
CA GLY A 1222 33.21 1.61 -6.98
C GLY A 1222 33.68 0.16 -7.04
N PRO A 1223 33.25 -0.59 -8.07
CA PRO A 1223 33.66 -1.97 -8.28
C PRO A 1223 35.11 -2.03 -8.78
N THR A 1224 35.85 -3.09 -8.45
CA THR A 1224 37.23 -3.25 -8.93
C THR A 1224 37.26 -3.49 -10.44
N PRO A 1225 38.17 -2.86 -11.20
CA PRO A 1225 38.42 -3.20 -12.61
C PRO A 1225 38.69 -4.70 -12.82
N ASP A 1226 38.39 -5.23 -14.01
CA ASP A 1226 38.66 -6.64 -14.30
C ASP A 1226 40.17 -6.90 -14.47
N PRO A 1227 40.78 -7.83 -13.70
CA PRO A 1227 42.21 -8.12 -13.77
C PRO A 1227 42.63 -8.89 -15.03
N ARG A 1228 41.68 -9.36 -15.86
CA ARG A 1228 41.95 -10.00 -17.15
C ARG A 1228 42.25 -8.98 -18.26
N LEU A 1229 42.01 -7.69 -18.04
CA LEU A 1229 42.24 -6.63 -19.04
C LEU A 1229 43.46 -5.77 -18.67
N GLN A 1230 44.31 -5.48 -19.66
CA GLN A 1230 45.44 -4.54 -19.52
C GLN A 1230 44.90 -3.15 -19.17
N ALA A 1231 45.48 -2.50 -18.15
CA ALA A 1231 44.94 -1.24 -17.62
C ALA A 1231 44.87 -0.14 -18.68
N ASP A 1232 45.98 0.12 -19.38
CA ASP A 1232 46.09 1.19 -20.39
C ASP A 1232 45.04 1.06 -21.52
N TRP A 1233 44.75 -0.16 -21.97
CA TRP A 1233 43.72 -0.40 -22.99
C TRP A 1233 42.30 -0.34 -22.40
N ARG A 1234 42.12 -0.89 -21.20
CA ARG A 1234 40.83 -0.89 -20.49
C ARG A 1234 40.35 0.54 -20.24
N GLU A 1235 41.24 1.46 -19.87
CA GLU A 1235 40.89 2.86 -19.58
C GLU A 1235 40.40 3.59 -20.85
N VAL A 1236 41.02 3.34 -22.01
CA VAL A 1236 40.55 3.85 -23.30
C VAL A 1236 39.17 3.27 -23.67
N TYR A 1237 38.92 1.99 -23.40
CA TYR A 1237 37.59 1.39 -23.59
C TYR A 1237 36.54 1.98 -22.65
N GLU A 1238 36.88 2.20 -21.37
CA GLU A 1238 36.02 2.84 -20.37
C GLU A 1238 35.67 4.29 -20.75
N ASP A 1239 36.62 5.05 -21.30
CA ASP A 1239 36.41 6.41 -21.83
C ASP A 1239 35.43 6.44 -23.03
N ILE A 1240 35.42 5.39 -23.86
CA ILE A 1240 34.46 5.27 -24.98
C ILE A 1240 33.06 4.97 -24.47
N VAL A 1241 32.92 4.05 -23.51
CA VAL A 1241 31.63 3.77 -22.85
C VAL A 1241 31.11 5.03 -22.14
N TRP A 1242 31.98 5.76 -21.44
CA TRP A 1242 31.67 7.06 -20.83
C TRP A 1242 31.22 8.10 -21.87
N SER A 1243 31.88 8.14 -23.03
CA SER A 1243 31.54 9.05 -24.13
C SER A 1243 30.15 8.77 -24.72
N LEU A 1244 29.73 7.50 -24.76
CA LEU A 1244 28.39 7.10 -25.22
C LEU A 1244 27.30 7.47 -24.20
N VAL A 1245 27.55 7.28 -22.90
CA VAL A 1245 26.65 7.72 -21.82
C VAL A 1245 26.47 9.24 -21.82
N ASN A 1246 27.54 9.98 -22.08
CA ASN A 1246 27.51 11.44 -22.18
C ASN A 1246 27.15 11.94 -23.59
N HIS A 1247 26.85 11.05 -24.53
CA HIS A 1247 26.42 11.45 -25.87
C HIS A 1247 25.05 12.11 -25.81
N ARG A 1248 24.86 13.18 -26.59
CA ARG A 1248 23.63 13.98 -26.57
C ARG A 1248 22.35 13.18 -26.84
N GLU A 1249 22.44 12.02 -27.51
CA GLU A 1249 21.29 11.16 -27.84
C GLU A 1249 20.90 10.22 -26.68
N PHE A 1250 21.81 9.94 -25.73
CA PHE A 1250 21.57 8.97 -24.66
C PHE A 1250 20.35 9.32 -23.80
N VAL A 1251 20.15 10.61 -23.51
CA VAL A 1251 19.04 11.13 -22.70
C VAL A 1251 17.81 11.59 -23.48
N TRP A 1252 17.71 11.24 -24.77
CA TRP A 1252 16.57 11.61 -25.62
C TRP A 1252 15.89 10.41 -26.27
N ILE A 1253 14.60 10.60 -26.47
CA ILE A 1253 13.74 9.81 -27.36
C ILE A 1253 13.79 10.51 -28.73
N PRO A 1254 14.22 9.82 -29.81
CA PRO A 1254 14.33 10.41 -31.15
C PRO A 1254 12.97 10.70 -31.77
#